data_AF-A3DI46-F1
#
_entry.id   AF-A3DI46-F1
#
_cell.length_a   1.000
_cell.length_b   1.000
_cell.length_c   1.000
_cell.angle_alpha   90.00
_cell.angle_beta   90.00
_cell.angle_gamma   90.00
#
_symmetry.space_group_name_H-M   'P 1'
#
loop_
_entity.id
_entity.type
_entity.pdbx_description
1 polymer ?
#
loop_
_entity_poly.entity_id
_entity_poly.type
_entity_poly.pdbx_seq_one_letter_code
_entity_poly.pdbx_strand_id
1 'polypeptide(L)'
;MKRKFYLRTFALLIVLCVFVNLSLIAGFNRLFVENVYADEGVEFPVSSNKVYVTLKNIKTGVPSDTIALKIGIINLNKAININLNDIKLRYYFTNDGCSPIQVNIKLFGTETESFNPELVKTSVVTGLSYPGADSYVEIGFTGSVELNCDRKPIYIELDIKENSPDRNFDQSNDFSNNNYYTPFLPEEFFASGRVPVFMYDPKKRDYVLLTGVLPSETSKIPNPTPTPVVSPSPSPIVPEGEKILATASGNIIIPKPSPAPVGLFEPADIGFPHEGSIDVGFSPRKKEALILLDSSYESNDVDDGPTGIFKYCLFSSGDSLYQGDNITIEGDVFTRNTMNVTTSGIKITGKVEYSFRDRNSYAGPLGGKEIEMEPADAERYDRYLVPDENDDYSALFSMIQTKVTNLPEKDDAKFLITEDTVEKYISPANPNWRKNAVQFYYDDNDKSVSIEYRSKEAGGFSREYGNSLPQYSIKQDKGDAFVLKSNMFFDGNLIISVKGIRQELIDGATSAFIYAYGDIILQGNGATFNDVYLITKYGNIYIETDSCNVNGIAFAPNGKIVINGRSNNLQGSFVARKIQCEPGNSVFKGPTDDQLEDIEDALKSTEGFDTIRNSIALLPYIFDEYTRAGIITYSDYANINDSPINDSWKFFDAATEREEFLNYTLTLSVDEDSKRSNLGDGLRKALDVFNKYSDPEADKYIYIFTSLDPNAYTRSHLSDGLFETDPKVDTNAAYIYDETVNGEGNQYVREIMKLIEKYNNNHVNGKIKLILVDLTNYIKEFNIKNGAKESEIEVDVLTNLAYDLGIDISDSDEKAYYCPSLEDIQSLSIINELAYRSNSMPPKLAVENLKISSAQFELSLPSYIKPVELFFKRASNTKESIVNLSGLAASGGKYNITYTFSGDELATLTRISDGLKYDLESNGLYMTLIVNSSDDWDDGDNPLTVKGTVDIAGPKITYKLFDDKNNDGVRSAGEAEFEVVVPFDNIKFNVEYKKDIN
;
A
#
# COMPACT_ATOMS: atom_id res chain seq x y z
N MET A 1 -52.84 -13.74 -43.26
CA MET A 1 -53.06 -13.74 -41.79
C MET A 1 -52.17 -14.70 -41.01
N LYS A 2 -51.85 -15.92 -41.48
CA LYS A 2 -51.03 -16.89 -40.72
C LYS A 2 -49.55 -16.47 -40.48
N ARG A 3 -48.94 -15.66 -41.35
CA ARG A 3 -47.51 -15.25 -41.23
C ARG A 3 -47.22 -14.23 -40.11
N LYS A 4 -48.18 -13.36 -39.75
CA LYS A 4 -48.04 -12.41 -38.63
C LYS A 4 -48.26 -13.05 -37.25
N PHE A 5 -48.92 -14.22 -37.21
CA PHE A 5 -49.13 -14.97 -35.98
C PHE A 5 -47.84 -15.69 -35.55
N TYR A 6 -47.11 -16.30 -36.50
CA TYR A 6 -45.83 -16.95 -36.22
C TYR A 6 -44.75 -15.97 -35.75
N LEU A 7 -44.66 -14.76 -36.30
CA LEU A 7 -43.64 -13.78 -35.88
C LEU A 7 -43.88 -13.27 -34.45
N ARG A 8 -45.15 -13.05 -34.06
CA ARG A 8 -45.50 -12.67 -32.69
C ARG A 8 -45.32 -13.82 -31.70
N THR A 9 -45.61 -15.05 -32.11
CA THR A 9 -45.39 -16.24 -31.27
C THR A 9 -43.90 -16.51 -31.08
N PHE A 10 -43.07 -16.28 -32.10
CA PHE A 10 -41.61 -16.43 -32.02
C PHE A 10 -40.95 -15.34 -31.18
N ALA A 11 -41.39 -14.08 -31.31
CA ALA A 11 -40.93 -12.99 -30.45
C ALA A 11 -41.36 -13.21 -28.99
N LEU A 12 -42.57 -13.72 -28.74
CA LEU A 12 -43.02 -14.07 -27.39
C LEU A 12 -42.20 -15.25 -26.84
N LEU A 13 -41.83 -16.23 -27.67
CA LEU A 13 -40.98 -17.35 -27.25
C LEU A 13 -39.56 -16.89 -26.90
N ILE A 14 -38.99 -15.94 -27.65
CA ILE A 14 -37.66 -15.38 -27.36
C ILE A 14 -37.70 -14.57 -26.06
N VAL A 15 -38.72 -13.73 -25.85
CA VAL A 15 -38.88 -12.99 -24.60
C VAL A 15 -39.14 -13.94 -23.42
N LEU A 16 -39.89 -15.02 -23.62
CA LEU A 16 -40.09 -16.06 -22.61
C LEU A 16 -38.79 -16.83 -22.33
N CYS A 17 -37.97 -17.13 -23.34
CA CYS A 17 -36.66 -17.76 -23.17
C CYS A 17 -35.66 -16.83 -22.46
N VAL A 18 -35.71 -15.52 -22.70
CA VAL A 18 -34.89 -14.54 -21.99
C VAL A 18 -35.35 -14.40 -20.54
N PHE A 19 -36.66 -14.37 -20.28
CA PHE A 19 -37.20 -14.35 -18.91
C PHE A 19 -36.97 -15.66 -18.16
N VAL A 20 -37.04 -16.81 -18.83
CA VAL A 20 -36.77 -18.13 -18.24
C VAL A 20 -35.27 -18.30 -17.98
N ASN A 21 -34.36 -17.78 -18.83
CA ASN A 21 -32.93 -17.76 -18.53
C ASN A 21 -32.56 -16.78 -17.41
N LEU A 22 -33.18 -15.60 -17.35
CA LEU A 22 -32.98 -14.64 -16.25
C LEU A 22 -33.53 -15.16 -14.91
N SER A 23 -34.65 -15.88 -14.92
CA SER A 23 -35.21 -16.51 -13.71
C SER A 23 -34.51 -17.83 -13.34
N LEU A 24 -33.89 -18.54 -14.29
CA LEU A 24 -32.98 -19.66 -14.01
C LEU A 24 -31.64 -19.17 -13.45
N ILE A 25 -31.08 -18.05 -13.91
CA ILE A 25 -29.85 -17.48 -13.34
C ILE A 25 -30.09 -16.88 -11.93
N ALA A 26 -31.23 -16.23 -11.70
CA ALA A 26 -31.61 -15.75 -10.37
C ALA A 26 -32.08 -16.88 -9.42
N GLY A 27 -32.59 -17.98 -9.96
CA GLY A 27 -33.03 -19.16 -9.20
C GLY A 27 -31.91 -20.17 -8.89
N PHE A 28 -30.90 -20.30 -9.75
CA PHE A 28 -29.76 -21.20 -9.53
C PHE A 28 -28.78 -20.68 -8.46
N ASN A 29 -28.63 -19.36 -8.31
CA ASN A 29 -27.80 -18.78 -7.24
C ASN A 29 -28.46 -18.81 -5.85
N ARG A 30 -29.76 -19.13 -5.74
CA ARG A 30 -30.45 -19.32 -4.45
C ARG A 30 -30.65 -20.77 -4.05
N LEU A 31 -30.54 -21.74 -4.96
CA LEU A 31 -30.79 -23.16 -4.65
C LEU A 31 -29.55 -23.98 -4.26
N PHE A 32 -28.34 -23.44 -4.37
CA PHE A 32 -27.11 -24.12 -3.90
C PHE A 32 -26.63 -23.67 -2.50
N VAL A 33 -27.34 -22.77 -1.82
CA VAL A 33 -26.94 -22.26 -0.50
C VAL A 33 -27.79 -22.81 0.67
N GLU A 34 -28.84 -23.61 0.43
CA GLU A 34 -29.81 -23.92 1.50
C GLU A 34 -30.15 -25.39 1.80
N ASN A 35 -29.49 -26.44 1.25
CA ASN A 35 -29.90 -27.82 1.60
C ASN A 35 -28.82 -28.94 1.66
N VAL A 36 -27.59 -28.64 2.10
CA VAL A 36 -26.68 -29.63 2.71
C VAL A 36 -25.80 -28.82 3.68
N TYR A 37 -26.17 -28.59 4.94
CA TYR A 37 -25.94 -29.49 6.06
C TYR A 37 -26.86 -29.08 7.21
N ALA A 38 -27.90 -29.87 7.44
CA ALA A 38 -28.44 -30.05 8.78
C ALA A 38 -28.40 -31.56 9.04
N ASP A 39 -27.46 -31.96 9.88
CA ASP A 39 -27.63 -32.84 11.05
C ASP A 39 -26.39 -33.73 11.24
N GLU A 40 -25.47 -33.26 12.08
CA GLU A 40 -24.82 -34.03 13.15
C GLU A 40 -23.90 -33.07 13.92
N GLY A 41 -24.16 -32.91 15.22
CA GLY A 41 -23.61 -31.85 16.06
C GLY A 41 -22.08 -31.86 16.17
N VAL A 42 -21.45 -30.82 15.64
CA VAL A 42 -20.12 -30.36 16.03
C VAL A 42 -20.18 -28.83 16.14
N GLU A 43 -20.27 -28.31 17.36
CA GLU A 43 -20.13 -26.88 17.63
C GLU A 43 -18.66 -26.46 17.44
N PHE A 44 -18.34 -25.86 16.29
CA PHE A 44 -17.03 -25.22 16.10
C PHE A 44 -16.88 -24.01 17.08
N PRO A 45 -15.69 -23.82 17.68
CA PRO A 45 -15.39 -22.68 18.55
C PRO A 45 -15.24 -21.38 17.75
N VAL A 46 -15.32 -20.26 18.46
CA VAL A 46 -15.29 -18.87 17.96
C VAL A 46 -14.12 -18.62 17.00
N SER A 47 -14.34 -18.77 15.69
CA SER A 47 -13.37 -18.41 14.66
C SER A 47 -14.07 -17.78 13.46
N SER A 48 -14.08 -16.44 13.41
CA SER A 48 -13.92 -15.62 12.17
C SER A 48 -14.25 -14.14 12.33
N ASN A 49 -14.77 -13.66 13.47
CA ASN A 49 -15.08 -12.23 13.62
C ASN A 49 -13.81 -11.36 13.62
N LYS A 50 -13.69 -10.42 12.67
CA LYS A 50 -12.54 -9.54 12.49
C LYS A 50 -13.00 -8.08 12.54
N VAL A 51 -12.50 -7.32 13.52
CA VAL A 51 -12.82 -5.90 13.71
C VAL A 51 -11.52 -5.11 13.74
N TYR A 52 -11.49 -3.95 13.08
CA TYR A 52 -10.37 -3.02 13.09
C TYR A 52 -10.81 -1.66 13.65
N VAL A 53 -9.91 -0.98 14.35
CA VAL A 53 -10.20 0.27 15.04
C VAL A 53 -9.20 1.34 14.66
N THR A 54 -9.72 2.49 14.23
CA THR A 54 -8.96 3.71 14.00
C THR A 54 -9.18 4.70 15.13
N LEU A 55 -8.19 5.54 15.41
CA LEU A 55 -8.22 6.52 16.49
C LEU A 55 -7.63 7.84 16.01
N LYS A 56 -8.31 8.94 16.33
CA LYS A 56 -7.84 10.30 16.14
C LYS A 56 -8.01 11.08 17.44
N ASN A 57 -6.95 11.73 17.88
CA ASN A 57 -7.02 12.69 18.98
C ASN A 57 -7.39 14.06 18.42
N ILE A 58 -8.58 14.54 18.78
CA ILE A 58 -9.15 15.81 18.31
C ILE A 58 -8.44 16.99 18.98
N LYS A 59 -7.92 16.81 20.20
CA LYS A 59 -7.25 17.86 20.98
C LYS A 59 -5.84 17.42 21.34
N THR A 60 -4.89 17.75 20.48
CA THR A 60 -3.47 17.36 20.61
C THR A 60 -2.65 18.23 21.56
N GLY A 61 -3.20 19.35 22.04
CA GLY A 61 -2.53 20.20 23.02
C GLY A 61 -2.31 19.46 24.35
N VAL A 62 -1.08 19.50 24.86
CA VAL A 62 -0.68 18.89 26.13
C VAL A 62 0.01 19.95 26.99
N PRO A 63 -0.32 20.10 28.29
CA PRO A 63 -1.42 19.42 29.01
C PRO A 63 -2.80 19.96 28.61
N SER A 64 -3.86 19.16 28.78
CA SER A 64 -5.24 19.52 28.42
C SER A 64 -6.26 19.11 29.49
N ASP A 65 -7.26 19.94 29.71
CA ASP A 65 -8.43 19.68 30.57
C ASP A 65 -9.38 18.60 30.00
N THR A 66 -9.11 18.10 28.80
CA THR A 66 -9.94 17.14 28.07
C THR A 66 -9.08 16.28 27.15
N ILE A 67 -9.29 14.97 27.18
CA ILE A 67 -8.88 14.05 26.10
C ILE A 67 -10.07 13.94 25.14
N ALA A 68 -9.94 14.42 23.91
CA ALA A 68 -11.02 14.40 22.92
C ALA A 68 -10.67 13.40 21.82
N LEU A 69 -11.47 12.36 21.65
CA LEU A 69 -11.17 11.23 20.77
C LEU A 69 -12.26 11.06 19.71
N LYS A 70 -11.84 10.68 18.50
CA LYS A 70 -12.69 10.09 17.47
C LYS A 70 -12.21 8.68 17.17
N ILE A 71 -13.07 7.70 17.37
CA ILE A 71 -12.80 6.27 17.20
C ILE A 71 -13.63 5.75 16.04
N GLY A 72 -13.01 5.14 15.02
CA GLY A 72 -13.70 4.45 13.94
C GLY A 72 -13.63 2.93 14.14
N ILE A 73 -14.76 2.24 14.03
CA ILE A 73 -14.86 0.77 14.14
C ILE A 73 -15.21 0.22 12.77
N ILE A 74 -14.44 -0.73 12.27
CA ILE A 74 -14.59 -1.31 10.93
C ILE A 74 -14.75 -2.82 11.06
N ASN A 75 -15.78 -3.38 10.43
CA ASN A 75 -15.93 -4.82 10.30
C ASN A 75 -15.17 -5.31 9.06
N LEU A 76 -14.24 -6.24 9.29
CA LEU A 76 -13.40 -6.84 8.25
C LEU A 76 -13.89 -8.23 7.81
N ASN A 77 -15.01 -8.69 8.34
CA ASN A 77 -15.67 -9.91 7.86
C ASN A 77 -16.18 -9.68 6.43
N LYS A 78 -16.12 -10.72 5.59
CA LYS A 78 -16.56 -10.64 4.17
C LYS A 78 -18.08 -10.77 3.98
N ALA A 79 -18.80 -11.39 4.91
CA ALA A 79 -20.22 -11.71 4.74
C ALA A 79 -21.03 -11.76 6.05
N ILE A 80 -20.44 -11.33 7.17
CA ILE A 80 -21.05 -11.44 8.50
C ILE A 80 -21.07 -10.06 9.13
N ASN A 81 -22.26 -9.49 9.28
CA ASN A 81 -22.47 -8.31 10.10
C ASN A 81 -22.19 -8.65 11.56
N ILE A 82 -21.59 -7.72 12.29
CA ILE A 82 -21.34 -7.87 13.72
C ILE A 82 -22.32 -6.99 14.47
N ASN A 83 -23.05 -7.55 15.43
CA ASN A 83 -23.85 -6.74 16.33
C ASN A 83 -22.92 -5.98 17.28
N LEU A 84 -22.98 -4.64 17.27
CA LEU A 84 -22.13 -3.82 18.13
C LEU A 84 -22.34 -4.11 19.62
N ASN A 85 -23.50 -4.60 20.03
CA ASN A 85 -23.76 -5.02 21.42
C ASN A 85 -22.83 -6.16 21.88
N ASP A 86 -22.20 -6.89 20.95
CA ASP A 86 -21.23 -7.93 21.26
C ASP A 86 -19.80 -7.40 21.31
N ILE A 87 -19.56 -6.10 21.08
CA ILE A 87 -18.24 -5.46 21.09
C ILE A 87 -18.05 -4.56 22.31
N LYS A 88 -16.84 -4.59 22.86
CA LYS A 88 -16.32 -3.56 23.77
C LYS A 88 -14.95 -3.07 23.30
N LEU A 89 -14.65 -1.79 23.56
CA LEU A 89 -13.35 -1.17 23.31
C LEU A 89 -12.77 -0.65 24.62
N ARG A 90 -11.43 -0.57 24.72
CA ARG A 90 -10.76 0.09 25.86
C ARG A 90 -9.73 1.11 25.41
N TYR A 91 -9.82 2.33 25.94
CA TYR A 91 -8.80 3.37 25.79
C TYR A 91 -8.04 3.54 27.10
N TYR A 92 -6.75 3.21 27.11
CA TYR A 92 -5.87 3.22 28.28
C TYR A 92 -5.06 4.52 28.35
N PHE A 93 -5.03 5.12 29.53
CA PHE A 93 -4.44 6.45 29.76
C PHE A 93 -3.98 6.58 31.21
N THR A 94 -3.16 7.58 31.50
CA THR A 94 -2.88 7.97 32.88
C THR A 94 -3.83 9.08 33.29
N ASN A 95 -4.38 9.01 34.50
CA ASN A 95 -5.32 10.02 34.95
C ASN A 95 -4.64 11.34 35.35
N ASP A 96 -3.32 11.35 35.52
CA ASP A 96 -2.53 12.52 35.95
C ASP A 96 -3.06 13.21 37.22
N GLY A 97 -3.72 12.42 38.07
CA GLY A 97 -4.40 12.91 39.27
C GLY A 97 -5.77 13.54 39.04
N CYS A 98 -6.32 13.53 37.82
CA CYS A 98 -7.68 14.00 37.53
C CYS A 98 -8.73 13.07 38.17
N SER A 99 -9.61 13.61 39.01
CA SER A 99 -10.67 12.83 39.66
C SER A 99 -11.78 13.71 40.24
N PRO A 100 -13.08 13.39 40.04
CA PRO A 100 -13.60 12.26 39.28
C PRO A 100 -13.60 12.52 37.76
N ILE A 101 -13.43 11.46 36.98
CA ILE A 101 -13.40 11.50 35.51
C ILE A 101 -14.81 11.23 34.96
N GLN A 102 -15.23 12.04 33.98
CA GLN A 102 -16.48 11.88 33.25
C GLN A 102 -16.19 11.66 31.76
N VAL A 103 -16.96 10.76 31.13
CA VAL A 103 -16.90 10.52 29.68
C VAL A 103 -18.20 11.00 29.03
N ASN A 104 -18.08 11.86 28.03
CA ASN A 104 -19.23 12.40 27.28
C ASN A 104 -19.16 11.95 25.82
N ILE A 105 -20.19 11.27 25.33
CA ILE A 105 -20.30 10.93 23.89
C ILE A 105 -20.86 12.14 23.14
N LYS A 106 -20.15 12.59 22.12
CA LYS A 106 -20.51 13.73 21.26
C LYS A 106 -21.25 13.29 20.02
N LEU A 107 -20.78 12.22 19.40
CA LEU A 107 -21.33 11.69 18.15
C LEU A 107 -21.22 10.17 18.12
N PHE A 108 -22.22 9.53 17.51
CA PHE A 108 -22.21 8.11 17.18
C PHE A 108 -22.93 7.94 15.83
N GLY A 109 -22.28 7.34 14.84
CA GLY A 109 -22.82 7.30 13.47
C GLY A 109 -21.81 6.93 12.39
N THR A 110 -22.26 6.84 11.16
CA THR A 110 -21.40 6.86 9.96
C THR A 110 -21.20 8.30 9.49
N GLU A 111 -20.50 8.52 8.38
CA GLU A 111 -20.38 9.87 7.78
C GLU A 111 -21.72 10.42 7.26
N THR A 112 -22.67 9.53 6.94
CA THR A 112 -23.94 9.90 6.29
C THR A 112 -25.16 9.66 7.17
N GLU A 113 -25.02 8.95 8.29
CA GLU A 113 -26.11 8.59 9.20
C GLU A 113 -25.69 8.77 10.67
N SER A 114 -26.55 9.43 11.46
CA SER A 114 -26.32 9.58 12.90
C SER A 114 -27.21 8.62 13.70
N PHE A 115 -26.60 7.85 14.60
CA PHE A 115 -27.26 6.98 15.55
C PHE A 115 -27.47 7.69 16.90
N ASN A 116 -28.34 7.15 17.76
CA ASN A 116 -28.55 7.72 19.10
C ASN A 116 -27.29 7.52 19.98
N PRO A 117 -26.61 8.59 20.45
CA PRO A 117 -25.43 8.49 21.29
C PRO A 117 -25.65 7.76 22.63
N GLU A 118 -26.89 7.70 23.14
CA GLU A 118 -27.23 6.96 24.35
C GLU A 118 -27.04 5.44 24.23
N LEU A 119 -26.91 4.93 22.99
CA LEU A 119 -26.62 3.53 22.72
C LEU A 119 -25.18 3.17 23.07
N VAL A 120 -24.27 4.15 23.14
CA VAL A 120 -22.90 3.96 23.61
C VAL A 120 -22.88 4.04 25.14
N LYS A 121 -22.35 3.01 25.81
CA LYS A 121 -22.18 2.95 27.26
C LYS A 121 -20.71 3.03 27.60
N THR A 122 -20.37 3.87 28.58
CA THR A 122 -18.98 4.04 29.02
C THR A 122 -18.83 3.77 30.51
N SER A 123 -17.70 3.19 30.89
CA SER A 123 -17.29 3.06 32.28
C SER A 123 -15.81 3.36 32.43
N VAL A 124 -15.45 4.10 33.48
CA VAL A 124 -14.05 4.42 33.79
C VAL A 124 -13.56 3.48 34.88
N VAL A 125 -12.39 2.88 34.65
CA VAL A 125 -11.69 2.06 35.63
C VAL A 125 -10.38 2.75 35.97
N THR A 126 -10.06 2.85 37.26
CA THR A 126 -8.89 3.56 37.81
C THR A 126 -8.13 2.67 38.79
N GLY A 127 -6.85 2.98 39.03
CA GLY A 127 -6.03 2.28 40.02
C GLY A 127 -5.30 1.07 39.46
N LEU A 128 -5.06 1.07 38.15
CA LEU A 128 -4.23 0.08 37.47
C LEU A 128 -2.75 0.37 37.72
N SER A 129 -1.94 -0.68 37.73
CA SER A 129 -0.50 -0.57 37.97
C SER A 129 0.33 -0.77 36.68
N TYR A 130 -0.23 -0.38 35.52
CA TYR A 130 0.48 -0.56 34.24
C TYR A 130 1.27 0.70 33.86
N PRO A 131 2.50 0.55 33.32
CA PRO A 131 3.22 1.67 32.72
C PRO A 131 2.39 2.33 31.60
N GLY A 132 2.23 3.66 31.67
CA GLY A 132 1.45 4.42 30.69
C GLY A 132 -0.07 4.32 30.82
N ALA A 133 -0.57 3.56 31.81
CA ALA A 133 -2.00 3.41 32.03
C ALA A 133 -2.32 3.07 33.49
N ASP A 134 -2.73 4.06 34.26
CA ASP A 134 -3.35 3.83 35.58
C ASP A 134 -4.88 3.74 35.50
N SER A 135 -5.44 4.06 34.32
CA SER A 135 -6.87 4.15 34.07
C SER A 135 -7.22 3.69 32.64
N TYR A 136 -8.47 3.26 32.43
CA TYR A 136 -9.02 3.11 31.08
C TYR A 136 -10.50 3.51 31.02
N VAL A 137 -10.94 3.91 29.83
CA VAL A 137 -12.35 4.01 29.47
C VAL A 137 -12.74 2.75 28.70
N GLU A 138 -13.69 1.99 29.25
CA GLU A 138 -14.35 0.90 28.52
C GLU A 138 -15.59 1.46 27.83
N ILE A 139 -15.72 1.18 26.54
CA ILE A 139 -16.80 1.63 25.66
C ILE A 139 -17.53 0.38 25.18
N GLY A 140 -18.81 0.26 25.50
CA GLY A 140 -19.69 -0.78 24.99
C GLY A 140 -20.91 -0.18 24.30
N PHE A 141 -21.74 -1.04 23.73
CA PHE A 141 -22.92 -0.63 22.99
C PHE A 141 -24.17 -1.32 23.52
N THR A 142 -25.31 -0.70 23.29
CA THR A 142 -26.64 -1.22 23.60
C THR A 142 -27.53 -0.99 22.39
N GLY A 143 -28.48 -1.89 22.15
CA GLY A 143 -29.31 -1.86 20.94
C GLY A 143 -28.70 -2.64 19.78
N SER A 144 -29.54 -2.99 18.80
CA SER A 144 -29.18 -3.84 17.66
C SER A 144 -28.59 -3.03 16.49
N VAL A 145 -27.56 -2.22 16.74
CA VAL A 145 -26.82 -1.56 15.66
C VAL A 145 -25.84 -2.58 15.08
N GLU A 146 -25.93 -2.81 13.78
CA GLU A 146 -25.05 -3.73 13.07
C GLU A 146 -23.88 -2.98 12.44
N LEU A 147 -22.68 -3.52 12.64
CA LEU A 147 -21.50 -3.14 11.92
C LEU A 147 -21.44 -3.97 10.63
N ASN A 148 -21.75 -3.31 9.51
CA ASN A 148 -21.89 -3.95 8.20
C ASN A 148 -20.55 -4.49 7.67
N CYS A 149 -20.60 -5.59 6.92
CA CYS A 149 -19.43 -6.17 6.25
C CYS A 149 -18.95 -5.41 5.00
N ASP A 150 -19.41 -4.17 4.79
CA ASP A 150 -19.06 -3.30 3.64
C ASP A 150 -17.77 -2.50 3.87
N ARG A 151 -17.06 -2.77 4.98
CA ARG A 151 -15.81 -2.13 5.41
C ARG A 151 -15.94 -0.62 5.66
N LYS A 152 -17.16 -0.09 5.80
CA LYS A 152 -17.37 1.30 6.19
C LYS A 152 -17.28 1.45 7.71
N PRO A 153 -16.58 2.49 8.21
CA PRO A 153 -16.46 2.73 9.64
C PRO A 153 -17.77 3.25 10.26
N ILE A 154 -18.03 2.82 11.49
CA ILE A 154 -18.92 3.53 12.43
C ILE A 154 -18.04 4.31 13.40
N TYR A 155 -18.29 5.61 13.50
CA TYR A 155 -17.53 6.55 14.33
C TYR A 155 -18.19 6.81 15.67
N ILE A 156 -17.34 7.03 16.68
CA ILE A 156 -17.69 7.52 18.01
C ILE A 156 -16.79 8.71 18.30
N GLU A 157 -17.38 9.85 18.62
CA GLU A 157 -16.64 10.98 19.19
C GLU A 157 -16.93 11.08 20.68
N LEU A 158 -15.91 11.16 21.51
CA LEU A 158 -16.05 11.23 22.96
C LEU A 158 -15.02 12.17 23.60
N ASP A 159 -15.41 12.77 24.72
CA ASP A 159 -14.54 13.56 25.58
C ASP A 159 -14.36 12.85 26.93
N ILE A 160 -13.12 12.67 27.38
CA ILE A 160 -12.76 12.29 28.74
C ILE A 160 -12.36 13.58 29.47
N LYS A 161 -13.08 13.95 30.53
CA LYS A 161 -12.90 15.21 31.26
C LYS A 161 -12.80 15.00 32.76
N GLU A 162 -12.08 15.89 33.44
CA GLU A 162 -12.21 16.04 34.88
C GLU A 162 -13.49 16.82 35.19
N ASN A 163 -14.26 16.35 36.17
CA ASN A 163 -15.52 16.99 36.60
C ASN A 163 -15.30 18.23 37.49
N SER A 164 -14.05 18.50 37.91
CA SER A 164 -13.63 19.66 38.71
C SER A 164 -12.50 20.37 37.96
N PRO A 165 -12.55 21.68 37.69
CA PRO A 165 -11.73 22.34 36.66
C PRO A 165 -10.28 22.66 37.08
N ASP A 166 -9.64 21.83 37.91
CA ASP A 166 -8.38 22.20 38.58
C ASP A 166 -7.14 21.39 38.12
N ARG A 167 -7.30 20.33 37.31
CA ARG A 167 -6.18 19.52 36.77
C ARG A 167 -6.34 19.24 35.28
N ASN A 168 -5.22 18.87 34.66
CA ASN A 168 -5.13 18.58 33.23
C ASN A 168 -4.51 17.19 33.03
N PHE A 169 -4.97 16.50 31.99
CA PHE A 169 -4.35 15.30 31.44
C PHE A 169 -3.08 15.64 30.67
N ASP A 170 -2.05 14.84 30.85
CA ASP A 170 -0.83 14.78 30.05
C ASP A 170 -0.93 13.63 29.06
N GLN A 171 -1.57 13.89 27.92
CA GLN A 171 -1.79 12.85 26.93
C GLN A 171 -0.47 12.27 26.35
N SER A 172 0.69 12.88 26.57
CA SER A 172 1.97 12.36 26.05
C SER A 172 2.43 11.06 26.72
N ASN A 173 1.91 10.75 27.91
CA ASN A 173 2.27 9.57 28.68
C ASN A 173 1.21 8.45 28.60
N ASP A 174 0.15 8.64 27.82
CA ASP A 174 -0.98 7.72 27.70
C ASP A 174 -0.66 6.54 26.78
N PHE A 175 -0.89 5.31 27.25
CA PHE A 175 -0.63 4.08 26.48
C PHE A 175 -1.40 4.01 25.15
N SER A 176 -2.67 4.44 25.15
CA SER A 176 -3.51 4.42 23.95
C SER A 176 -3.36 5.67 23.08
N ASN A 177 -2.70 6.73 23.56
CA ASN A 177 -2.57 7.95 22.79
C ASN A 177 -1.43 7.83 21.77
N ASN A 178 -1.74 8.17 20.51
CA ASN A 178 -0.83 8.00 19.40
C ASN A 178 -0.35 9.35 18.82
N ASN A 179 -0.12 10.36 19.68
CA ASN A 179 0.24 11.73 19.26
C ASN A 179 1.63 11.87 18.59
N TYR A 180 2.37 10.77 18.35
CA TYR A 180 3.61 10.79 17.57
C TYR A 180 3.39 10.84 16.04
N TYR A 181 2.13 10.74 15.57
CA TYR A 181 1.80 10.52 14.16
C TYR A 181 1.22 11.75 13.42
N THR A 182 1.22 12.93 14.05
CA THR A 182 0.43 14.08 13.57
C THR A 182 1.11 15.14 12.68
N PRO A 183 2.39 15.12 12.25
CA PRO A 183 2.85 16.20 11.36
C PRO A 183 2.51 16.02 9.87
N PHE A 184 2.18 14.82 9.37
CA PHE A 184 2.13 14.57 7.92
C PHE A 184 0.95 13.75 7.37
N LEU A 185 -0.02 13.38 8.20
CA LEU A 185 -1.30 12.87 7.68
C LEU A 185 -2.17 14.07 7.24
N PRO A 186 -2.80 14.04 6.05
CA PRO A 186 -3.83 15.03 5.71
C PRO A 186 -4.89 15.09 6.81
N GLU A 187 -5.52 16.26 6.99
CA GLU A 187 -6.40 16.60 8.12
C GLU A 187 -7.59 15.61 8.31
N GLU A 188 -7.81 14.74 7.34
CA GLU A 188 -8.91 13.78 7.17
C GLU A 188 -8.58 12.35 7.64
N PHE A 189 -7.30 12.02 7.91
CA PHE A 189 -6.86 10.63 8.15
C PHE A 189 -6.86 10.22 9.64
N PHE A 190 -7.16 8.94 9.90
CA PHE A 190 -7.15 8.31 11.22
C PHE A 190 -5.95 7.36 11.37
N ALA A 191 -5.26 7.38 12.52
CA ALA A 191 -4.15 6.45 12.80
C ALA A 191 -4.67 5.13 13.39
N SER A 192 -3.91 4.03 13.23
CA SER A 192 -4.10 2.80 14.02
C SER A 192 -3.92 3.14 15.50
N GLY A 193 -5.00 3.14 16.30
CA GLY A 193 -4.91 3.38 17.74
C GLY A 193 -4.56 2.10 18.51
N ARG A 194 -3.87 2.23 19.65
CA ARG A 194 -3.74 1.12 20.63
C ARG A 194 -5.02 0.98 21.45
N VAL A 195 -6.12 0.66 20.78
CA VAL A 195 -7.46 0.48 21.36
C VAL A 195 -7.89 -0.98 21.20
N PRO A 196 -7.64 -1.85 22.20
CA PRO A 196 -8.04 -3.24 22.12
C PRO A 196 -9.57 -3.40 22.04
N VAL A 197 -9.96 -4.40 21.26
CA VAL A 197 -11.35 -4.78 20.99
C VAL A 197 -11.62 -6.09 21.69
N PHE A 198 -12.73 -6.16 22.42
CA PHE A 198 -13.22 -7.37 23.06
C PHE A 198 -14.55 -7.76 22.44
N MET A 199 -14.79 -9.05 22.33
CA MET A 199 -16.02 -9.60 21.80
C MET A 199 -16.67 -10.56 22.79
N TYR A 200 -17.99 -10.53 22.90
CA TYR A 200 -18.73 -11.45 23.75
C TYR A 200 -18.62 -12.88 23.21
N ASP A 201 -18.11 -13.80 24.03
CA ASP A 201 -18.06 -15.23 23.75
C ASP A 201 -19.23 -15.93 24.48
N PRO A 202 -20.25 -16.41 23.76
CA PRO A 202 -21.39 -17.09 24.35
C PRO A 202 -21.02 -18.36 25.14
N LYS A 203 -19.91 -19.03 24.77
CA LYS A 203 -19.46 -20.27 25.42
C LYS A 203 -18.83 -19.97 26.78
N LYS A 204 -18.06 -18.88 26.87
CA LYS A 204 -17.43 -18.43 28.13
C LYS A 204 -18.34 -17.51 28.96
N ARG A 205 -19.44 -17.04 28.37
CA ARG A 205 -20.34 -16.01 28.93
C ARG A 205 -19.60 -14.75 29.36
N ASP A 206 -18.53 -14.41 28.65
CA ASP A 206 -17.65 -13.30 28.98
C ASP A 206 -17.08 -12.66 27.72
N TYR A 207 -16.54 -11.45 27.84
CA TYR A 207 -15.86 -10.74 26.77
C TYR A 207 -14.40 -11.19 26.66
N VAL A 208 -14.01 -11.70 25.49
CA VAL A 208 -12.64 -12.13 25.19
C VAL A 208 -11.94 -11.10 24.30
N LEU A 209 -10.64 -10.92 24.48
CA LEU A 209 -9.85 -10.04 23.61
C LEU A 209 -9.89 -10.59 22.18
N LEU A 210 -10.37 -9.76 21.25
CA LEU A 210 -10.45 -10.09 19.83
C LEU A 210 -9.20 -9.61 19.08
N THR A 211 -8.77 -8.38 19.33
CA THR A 211 -7.59 -7.76 18.70
C THR A 211 -7.06 -6.60 19.54
N GLY A 212 -5.80 -6.20 19.30
CA GLY A 212 -5.11 -5.11 19.98
C GLY A 212 -4.22 -5.56 21.13
N VAL A 213 -3.42 -4.63 21.65
CA VAL A 213 -2.41 -4.88 22.70
C VAL A 213 -2.93 -4.34 24.03
N LEU A 214 -2.79 -5.14 25.09
CA LEU A 214 -3.06 -4.71 26.46
C LEU A 214 -1.77 -4.20 27.11
N PRO A 215 -1.84 -3.18 27.97
CA PRO A 215 -0.67 -2.74 28.72
C PRO A 215 -0.19 -3.85 29.69
N SER A 216 1.12 -4.07 29.76
CA SER A 216 1.78 -5.07 30.62
C SER A 216 2.81 -4.41 31.56
N GLU A 217 3.19 -5.07 32.66
CA GLU A 217 4.24 -4.58 33.58
C GLU A 217 5.62 -4.41 32.91
N THR A 218 5.82 -5.00 31.71
CA THR A 218 7.06 -4.94 30.92
C THR A 218 7.04 -3.88 29.81
N SER A 219 5.92 -3.21 29.56
CA SER A 219 5.77 -2.20 28.51
C SER A 219 6.45 -0.88 28.92
N LYS A 220 7.62 -0.51 28.37
CA LYS A 220 8.21 0.83 28.59
C LYS A 220 7.72 1.81 27.52
N ILE A 221 7.23 2.97 27.94
CA ILE A 221 7.06 4.13 27.04
C ILE A 221 8.46 4.69 26.72
N PRO A 222 8.86 4.84 25.44
CA PRO A 222 10.14 5.46 25.10
C PRO A 222 10.13 6.94 25.49
N ASN A 223 11.09 7.34 26.32
CA ASN A 223 11.35 8.75 26.58
C ASN A 223 12.30 9.28 25.50
N PRO A 224 11.99 10.36 24.75
CA PRO A 224 12.86 10.88 23.72
C PRO A 224 14.17 11.38 24.35
N THR A 225 15.26 10.65 24.12
CA THR A 225 16.61 11.07 24.48
C THR A 225 17.39 11.28 23.18
N PRO A 226 17.93 12.49 22.91
CA PRO A 226 18.80 12.69 21.76
C PRO A 226 20.09 11.90 21.99
N THR A 227 20.35 10.88 21.17
CA THR A 227 21.56 10.06 21.30
C THR A 227 22.23 9.86 19.94
N PRO A 228 23.57 10.00 19.86
CA PRO A 228 24.35 9.84 18.65
C PRO A 228 24.35 8.40 18.10
N VAL A 229 24.68 8.32 16.82
CA VAL A 229 24.84 7.15 15.95
C VAL A 229 25.75 6.07 16.56
N VAL A 230 25.24 4.86 16.82
CA VAL A 230 26.01 3.58 16.86
C VAL A 230 25.09 2.35 16.62
N SER A 231 25.45 1.52 15.63
CA SER A 231 25.30 0.03 15.43
C SER A 231 23.97 -0.70 15.74
N PRO A 232 23.61 -1.78 15.01
CA PRO A 232 22.28 -2.39 15.06
C PRO A 232 21.96 -2.91 16.46
N SER A 233 20.83 -2.43 17.00
CA SER A 233 20.30 -2.84 18.29
C SER A 233 19.75 -4.27 18.21
N PRO A 234 20.09 -5.17 19.15
CA PRO A 234 19.44 -6.47 19.24
C PRO A 234 17.95 -6.30 19.60
N SER A 235 17.12 -7.14 18.98
CA SER A 235 15.66 -7.19 19.11
C SER A 235 15.19 -7.31 20.57
N PRO A 236 13.96 -6.86 20.91
CA PRO A 236 13.37 -7.08 22.22
C PRO A 236 13.30 -8.59 22.55
N ILE A 237 13.91 -8.97 23.66
CA ILE A 237 13.93 -10.35 24.17
C ILE A 237 12.70 -10.54 25.04
N VAL A 238 11.81 -11.47 24.67
CA VAL A 238 10.73 -11.95 25.56
C VAL A 238 11.38 -12.58 26.80
N PRO A 239 11.09 -12.09 28.02
CA PRO A 239 11.61 -12.68 29.26
C PRO A 239 11.33 -14.19 29.33
N GLU A 240 12.27 -14.99 29.83
CA GLU A 240 12.15 -16.46 29.84
C GLU A 240 10.89 -16.97 30.57
N GLY A 241 10.41 -16.24 31.58
CA GLY A 241 9.17 -16.55 32.29
C GLY A 241 7.85 -16.23 31.55
N GLU A 242 7.92 -15.53 30.41
CA GLU A 242 6.75 -15.27 29.54
C GLU A 242 6.68 -16.29 28.37
N LYS A 243 7.73 -17.10 28.16
CA LYS A 243 7.78 -18.10 27.08
C LYS A 243 7.04 -19.38 27.42
N ILE A 244 7.08 -19.81 28.69
CA ILE A 244 6.33 -20.96 29.19
C ILE A 244 5.71 -20.64 30.55
N LEU A 245 4.50 -21.12 30.79
CA LEU A 245 3.85 -21.11 32.09
C LEU A 245 3.67 -22.56 32.55
N ALA A 246 4.48 -22.98 33.53
CA ALA A 246 4.43 -24.33 34.04
C ALA A 246 3.71 -24.40 35.39
N THR A 247 2.82 -25.38 35.50
CA THR A 247 2.20 -25.79 36.76
C THR A 247 2.52 -27.26 36.98
N ALA A 248 3.02 -27.61 38.17
CA ALA A 248 3.30 -28.99 38.51
C ALA A 248 2.95 -29.24 39.97
N SER A 249 2.55 -30.47 40.28
CA SER A 249 2.24 -30.90 41.64
C SER A 249 2.67 -32.33 41.84
N GLY A 250 3.32 -32.59 42.98
CA GLY A 250 3.72 -33.91 43.40
C GLY A 250 2.97 -34.36 44.64
N ASN A 251 2.64 -35.65 44.66
CA ASN A 251 2.04 -36.31 45.80
C ASN A 251 3.01 -37.32 46.39
N ILE A 252 2.89 -37.59 47.69
CA ILE A 252 3.65 -38.64 48.36
C ILE A 252 2.73 -39.84 48.57
N ILE A 253 3.12 -41.00 48.05
CA ILE A 253 2.40 -42.26 48.26
C ILE A 253 3.20 -43.15 49.18
N ILE A 254 2.60 -43.54 50.30
CA ILE A 254 3.13 -44.58 51.17
C ILE A 254 2.34 -45.87 50.88
N PRO A 255 2.98 -46.95 50.40
CA PRO A 255 2.31 -48.20 50.09
C PRO A 255 1.76 -48.84 51.37
N LYS A 256 0.41 -48.97 51.39
CA LYS A 256 -0.53 -49.46 52.43
C LYS A 256 -1.20 -48.38 53.29
N PRO A 257 -2.46 -48.01 52.98
CA PRO A 257 -3.33 -47.41 53.96
C PRO A 257 -3.82 -48.52 54.91
N SER A 258 -3.19 -48.62 56.08
CA SER A 258 -3.76 -49.24 57.26
C SER A 258 -3.35 -48.35 58.43
N PRO A 259 -4.17 -48.15 59.48
CA PRO A 259 -3.77 -47.41 60.68
C PRO A 259 -2.61 -48.07 61.46
N ALA A 260 -1.87 -48.99 60.83
CA ALA A 260 -0.72 -49.69 61.36
C ALA A 260 0.52 -48.77 61.21
N PRO A 261 1.11 -48.31 62.31
CA PRO A 261 2.35 -47.56 62.30
C PRO A 261 3.54 -48.34 61.70
N VAL A 262 4.49 -47.63 61.11
CA VAL A 262 5.75 -48.20 60.58
C VAL A 262 6.61 -48.68 61.77
N GLY A 263 7.15 -49.89 61.69
CA GLY A 263 8.04 -50.43 62.71
C GLY A 263 9.42 -49.78 62.70
N LEU A 264 10.02 -49.60 63.88
CA LEU A 264 11.43 -49.18 63.99
C LEU A 264 12.34 -50.18 63.26
N PHE A 265 13.32 -49.68 62.51
CA PHE A 265 14.23 -50.47 61.68
C PHE A 265 13.60 -51.25 60.52
N GLU A 266 12.27 -51.14 60.31
CA GLU A 266 11.61 -51.72 59.13
C GLU A 266 11.71 -50.78 57.92
N PRO A 267 12.02 -51.31 56.73
CA PRO A 267 12.05 -50.51 55.52
C PRO A 267 10.63 -50.14 55.08
N ALA A 268 10.43 -48.87 54.76
CA ALA A 268 9.23 -48.34 54.14
C ALA A 268 9.58 -47.71 52.79
N ASP A 269 8.93 -48.16 51.73
CA ASP A 269 9.05 -47.52 50.41
C ASP A 269 8.14 -46.30 50.37
N ILE A 270 8.60 -45.19 49.82
CA ILE A 270 7.81 -43.97 49.65
C ILE A 270 7.89 -43.59 48.18
N GLY A 271 6.73 -43.42 47.54
CA GLY A 271 6.59 -43.04 46.14
C GLY A 271 6.42 -41.54 45.98
N PHE A 272 6.95 -41.02 44.88
CA PHE A 272 6.90 -39.59 44.52
C PHE A 272 6.24 -39.37 43.15
N PRO A 273 5.01 -39.88 42.92
CA PRO A 273 4.31 -39.59 41.68
C PRO A 273 4.02 -38.09 41.58
N HIS A 274 4.15 -37.57 40.38
CA HIS A 274 3.86 -36.18 40.10
C HIS A 274 3.44 -36.01 38.65
N GLU A 275 2.65 -34.97 38.45
CA GLU A 275 2.14 -34.57 37.16
C GLU A 275 2.25 -33.06 37.03
N GLY A 276 2.23 -32.59 35.80
CA GLY A 276 2.27 -31.17 35.51
C GLY A 276 1.75 -30.85 34.13
N SER A 277 1.48 -29.57 33.94
CA SER A 277 0.95 -28.97 32.74
C SER A 277 1.81 -27.75 32.42
N ILE A 278 2.38 -27.71 31.23
CA ILE A 278 3.18 -26.60 30.73
C ILE A 278 2.44 -25.99 29.56
N ASP A 279 1.99 -24.75 29.74
CA ASP A 279 1.42 -23.95 28.67
C ASP A 279 2.53 -23.16 27.97
N VAL A 280 2.53 -23.19 26.65
CA VAL A 280 3.51 -22.48 25.83
C VAL A 280 2.94 -21.13 25.41
N GLY A 281 3.69 -20.06 25.69
CA GLY A 281 3.37 -18.72 25.25
C GLY A 281 3.57 -18.54 23.74
N PHE A 282 3.23 -17.36 23.24
CA PHE A 282 3.46 -16.99 21.86
C PHE A 282 4.65 -16.05 21.75
N SER A 283 5.42 -16.18 20.67
CA SER A 283 6.45 -15.23 20.28
C SER A 283 5.98 -14.39 19.09
N PRO A 284 6.31 -13.09 19.05
CA PRO A 284 6.03 -12.26 17.90
C PRO A 284 6.70 -12.81 16.64
N ARG A 285 5.98 -12.74 15.52
CA ARG A 285 6.47 -13.24 14.25
C ARG A 285 7.18 -12.12 13.49
N LYS A 286 8.49 -12.26 13.35
CA LYS A 286 9.29 -11.35 12.52
C LYS A 286 8.89 -11.50 11.06
N LYS A 287 8.70 -10.37 10.38
CA LYS A 287 8.26 -10.34 8.99
C LYS A 287 9.05 -9.32 8.20
N GLU A 288 9.21 -9.61 6.92
CA GLU A 288 9.88 -8.71 5.97
C GLU A 288 9.04 -8.59 4.70
N ALA A 289 8.68 -7.35 4.39
CA ALA A 289 7.94 -6.98 3.20
C ALA A 289 8.86 -6.28 2.21
N LEU A 290 8.97 -6.82 1.00
CA LEU A 290 9.68 -6.19 -0.09
C LEU A 290 8.67 -5.79 -1.16
N ILE A 291 8.60 -4.50 -1.47
CA ILE A 291 7.74 -3.98 -2.52
C ILE A 291 8.58 -3.91 -3.80
N LEU A 292 8.12 -4.57 -4.86
CA LEU A 292 8.61 -4.35 -6.22
C LEU A 292 7.65 -3.41 -6.91
N LEU A 293 8.11 -2.22 -7.27
CA LEU A 293 7.30 -1.19 -7.93
C LEU A 293 7.82 -0.99 -9.36
N ASP A 294 6.99 -1.31 -10.34
CA ASP A 294 7.30 -1.08 -11.75
C ASP A 294 7.43 0.43 -12.02
N SER A 295 8.64 0.86 -12.35
CA SER A 295 8.96 2.26 -12.66
C SER A 295 9.11 2.50 -14.15
N SER A 296 8.75 1.55 -15.02
CA SER A 296 8.73 1.80 -16.46
C SER A 296 7.69 2.87 -16.80
N TYR A 297 7.98 3.72 -17.79
CA TYR A 297 7.04 4.75 -18.22
C TYR A 297 5.70 4.16 -18.65
N GLU A 298 5.73 3.09 -19.46
CA GLU A 298 4.54 2.45 -20.00
C GLU A 298 3.66 1.78 -18.92
N SER A 299 4.25 1.23 -17.84
CA SER A 299 3.46 0.70 -16.71
C SER A 299 2.74 1.78 -15.91
N ASN A 300 3.13 3.03 -16.09
CA ASN A 300 2.59 4.16 -15.37
C ASN A 300 1.94 5.18 -16.31
N ASP A 301 1.85 4.86 -17.60
CA ASP A 301 1.38 5.77 -18.64
C ASP A 301 -0.11 6.04 -18.44
N VAL A 302 -0.39 7.27 -18.07
CA VAL A 302 -1.73 7.79 -17.91
C VAL A 302 -1.93 8.88 -18.94
N ASP A 303 -3.07 8.84 -19.66
CA ASP A 303 -3.39 9.79 -20.72
C ASP A 303 -3.28 11.20 -20.15
N ASP A 304 -2.24 11.91 -20.58
CA ASP A 304 -1.92 13.26 -20.15
C ASP A 304 -3.06 14.23 -20.51
N GLY A 305 -3.85 13.89 -21.54
CA GLY A 305 -5.12 14.50 -21.86
C GLY A 305 -5.15 15.46 -23.06
N PRO A 306 -4.39 16.57 -23.05
CA PRO A 306 -4.46 17.59 -24.08
C PRO A 306 -3.64 17.28 -25.34
N THR A 307 -2.70 16.32 -25.34
CA THR A 307 -1.99 15.88 -26.57
C THR A 307 -2.96 15.38 -27.64
N GLY A 308 -4.05 14.74 -27.21
CA GLY A 308 -5.09 14.22 -28.08
C GLY A 308 -5.71 15.28 -29.00
N ILE A 309 -5.76 16.56 -28.61
CA ILE A 309 -6.32 17.61 -29.48
C ILE A 309 -5.41 17.92 -30.67
N PHE A 310 -4.10 17.78 -30.50
CA PHE A 310 -3.11 18.09 -31.53
C PHE A 310 -2.93 16.96 -32.54
N LYS A 311 -3.38 15.73 -32.24
CA LYS A 311 -3.42 14.60 -33.20
C LYS A 311 -4.36 14.86 -34.38
N TYR A 312 -5.36 15.71 -34.21
CA TYR A 312 -6.28 16.08 -35.28
C TYR A 312 -5.64 17.10 -36.22
N CYS A 313 -5.88 16.90 -37.52
CA CYS A 313 -5.56 17.92 -38.52
C CYS A 313 -6.43 19.17 -38.28
N LEU A 314 -7.74 18.97 -38.10
CA LEU A 314 -8.68 20.05 -37.82
C LEU A 314 -9.49 19.72 -36.56
N PHE A 315 -9.32 20.51 -35.51
CA PHE A 315 -10.02 20.35 -34.24
C PHE A 315 -10.90 21.55 -33.94
N SER A 316 -12.22 21.34 -33.85
CA SER A 316 -13.17 22.36 -33.42
C SER A 316 -13.87 22.00 -32.11
N SER A 317 -13.64 22.79 -31.06
CA SER A 317 -14.39 22.69 -29.80
C SER A 317 -15.79 23.33 -29.86
N GLY A 318 -16.22 23.73 -31.04
CA GLY A 318 -17.55 24.27 -31.32
C GLY A 318 -18.02 23.82 -32.69
N ASP A 319 -18.31 24.77 -33.57
CA ASP A 319 -18.81 24.49 -34.92
C ASP A 319 -17.70 24.48 -35.97
N SER A 320 -17.84 23.66 -37.00
CA SER A 320 -17.00 23.71 -38.19
C SER A 320 -17.80 24.02 -39.45
N LEU A 321 -17.20 24.78 -40.38
CA LEU A 321 -17.76 25.12 -41.67
C LEU A 321 -16.76 24.82 -42.77
N TYR A 322 -17.18 24.00 -43.74
CA TYR A 322 -16.41 23.68 -44.94
C TYR A 322 -17.15 24.17 -46.18
N GLN A 323 -16.56 25.17 -46.85
CA GLN A 323 -17.07 25.81 -48.05
C GLN A 323 -15.93 26.05 -49.05
N GLY A 324 -16.19 25.99 -50.35
CA GLY A 324 -15.14 26.09 -51.39
C GLY A 324 -15.02 24.85 -52.27
N ASP A 325 -14.10 24.88 -53.24
CA ASP A 325 -13.98 23.83 -54.25
C ASP A 325 -12.72 22.98 -54.04
N ASN A 326 -12.82 21.65 -54.21
CA ASN A 326 -11.69 20.71 -54.17
C ASN A 326 -10.83 20.80 -52.89
N ILE A 327 -11.45 20.68 -51.71
CA ILE A 327 -10.77 20.63 -50.41
C ILE A 327 -10.37 19.17 -50.13
N THR A 328 -9.10 18.90 -49.92
CA THR A 328 -8.63 17.57 -49.49
C THR A 328 -8.06 17.64 -48.09
N ILE A 329 -8.48 16.75 -47.18
CA ILE A 329 -7.97 16.65 -45.82
C ILE A 329 -7.41 15.24 -45.61
N GLU A 330 -6.09 15.14 -45.51
CA GLU A 330 -5.31 13.94 -45.25
C GLU A 330 -4.94 13.85 -43.76
N GLY A 331 -5.95 13.73 -42.91
CA GLY A 331 -5.80 13.63 -41.46
C GLY A 331 -7.16 13.61 -40.76
N ASP A 332 -7.12 13.48 -39.44
CA ASP A 332 -8.32 13.34 -38.62
C ASP A 332 -9.00 14.69 -38.37
N VAL A 333 -10.33 14.67 -38.27
CA VAL A 333 -11.17 15.85 -38.07
C VAL A 333 -12.10 15.64 -36.89
N PHE A 334 -12.16 16.63 -36.00
CA PHE A 334 -13.02 16.64 -34.83
C PHE A 334 -13.91 17.89 -34.82
N THR A 335 -15.21 17.72 -34.56
CA THR A 335 -16.16 18.83 -34.37
C THR A 335 -17.12 18.56 -33.22
N ARG A 336 -17.01 19.32 -32.13
CA ARG A 336 -17.83 19.13 -30.94
C ARG A 336 -19.31 19.44 -31.13
N ASN A 337 -19.68 20.50 -31.86
CA ASN A 337 -21.09 20.91 -31.97
C ASN A 337 -21.66 20.53 -33.34
N THR A 338 -21.65 21.48 -34.29
CA THR A 338 -22.21 21.28 -35.63
C THR A 338 -21.12 21.30 -36.69
N MET A 339 -21.01 20.22 -37.45
CA MET A 339 -20.23 20.15 -38.69
C MET A 339 -21.12 20.54 -39.87
N ASN A 340 -20.85 21.71 -40.46
CA ASN A 340 -21.55 22.19 -41.66
C ASN A 340 -20.67 22.05 -42.89
N VAL A 341 -21.12 21.24 -43.85
CA VAL A 341 -20.44 21.04 -45.13
C VAL A 341 -21.37 21.51 -46.23
N THR A 342 -20.94 22.49 -47.01
CA THR A 342 -21.77 23.13 -48.04
C THR A 342 -21.32 22.82 -49.47
N THR A 343 -20.22 22.08 -49.62
CA THR A 343 -19.60 21.77 -50.91
C THR A 343 -19.51 20.26 -51.16
N SER A 344 -19.70 19.84 -52.41
CA SER A 344 -19.44 18.46 -52.85
C SER A 344 -17.97 18.18 -53.18
N GLY A 345 -17.12 19.22 -53.18
CA GLY A 345 -15.71 19.13 -53.53
C GLY A 345 -14.80 18.77 -52.35
N ILE A 346 -15.34 18.36 -51.20
CA ILE A 346 -14.55 17.96 -50.03
C ILE A 346 -14.20 16.47 -50.08
N LYS A 347 -12.97 16.11 -49.70
CA LYS A 347 -12.51 14.73 -49.51
C LYS A 347 -11.64 14.64 -48.27
N ILE A 348 -12.06 13.84 -47.30
CA ILE A 348 -11.34 13.55 -46.07
C ILE A 348 -10.87 12.09 -46.12
N THR A 349 -9.59 11.81 -45.87
CA THR A 349 -9.10 10.41 -45.82
C THR A 349 -8.96 9.87 -44.39
N GLY A 350 -8.83 10.75 -43.39
CA GLY A 350 -8.77 10.38 -41.97
C GLY A 350 -10.15 10.13 -41.34
N LYS A 351 -10.14 9.90 -40.03
CA LYS A 351 -11.32 9.73 -39.17
C LYS A 351 -12.06 11.08 -39.06
N VAL A 352 -13.38 11.04 -39.13
CA VAL A 352 -14.23 12.23 -38.97
C VAL A 352 -15.16 12.03 -37.79
N GLU A 353 -14.90 12.74 -36.70
CA GLU A 353 -15.72 12.71 -35.49
C GLU A 353 -16.55 14.00 -35.38
N TYR A 354 -17.87 13.85 -35.22
CA TYR A 354 -18.77 14.99 -35.01
C TYR A 354 -19.93 14.63 -34.10
N SER A 355 -20.45 15.58 -33.32
CA SER A 355 -21.70 15.35 -32.56
C SER A 355 -22.94 15.51 -33.42
N PHE A 356 -22.94 16.50 -34.32
CA PHE A 356 -24.01 16.69 -35.28
C PHE A 356 -23.45 17.17 -36.61
N ARG A 357 -23.99 16.64 -37.71
CA ARG A 357 -23.66 17.08 -39.07
C ARG A 357 -24.89 17.64 -39.76
N ASP A 358 -24.84 18.90 -40.19
CA ASP A 358 -25.90 19.51 -40.99
C ASP A 358 -25.87 18.93 -42.41
N ARG A 359 -26.93 18.19 -42.76
CA ARG A 359 -27.09 17.52 -44.06
C ARG A 359 -27.98 18.29 -45.03
N ASN A 360 -28.45 19.50 -44.68
CA ASN A 360 -29.34 20.28 -45.56
C ASN A 360 -28.61 20.83 -46.80
N SER A 361 -27.32 21.14 -46.66
CA SER A 361 -26.51 21.73 -47.75
C SER A 361 -25.81 20.67 -48.59
N TYR A 362 -25.06 19.75 -47.96
CA TYR A 362 -24.43 18.62 -48.63
C TYR A 362 -24.49 17.35 -47.76
N ALA A 363 -25.26 16.36 -48.21
CA ALA A 363 -25.47 15.09 -47.52
C ALA A 363 -24.60 13.93 -48.05
N GLY A 364 -23.72 14.19 -49.02
CA GLY A 364 -22.86 13.16 -49.62
C GLY A 364 -21.75 12.69 -48.68
N PRO A 365 -21.04 11.60 -49.02
CA PRO A 365 -19.94 11.10 -48.20
C PRO A 365 -18.81 12.13 -48.13
N LEU A 366 -18.16 12.23 -46.96
CA LEU A 366 -16.96 13.06 -46.79
C LEU A 366 -15.68 12.30 -47.14
N GLY A 367 -15.71 10.97 -47.14
CA GLY A 367 -14.58 10.11 -47.45
C GLY A 367 -14.36 9.06 -46.37
N GLY A 368 -13.36 9.27 -45.49
CA GLY A 368 -12.95 8.38 -44.42
C GLY A 368 -14.04 8.02 -43.41
N LYS A 369 -13.67 7.32 -42.32
CA LYS A 369 -14.65 6.78 -41.36
C LYS A 369 -15.35 7.92 -40.60
N GLU A 370 -16.63 8.13 -40.89
CA GLU A 370 -17.50 9.06 -40.15
C GLU A 370 -18.03 8.40 -38.86
N ILE A 371 -17.91 9.09 -37.73
CA ILE A 371 -18.37 8.67 -36.41
C ILE A 371 -19.18 9.81 -35.79
N GLU A 372 -20.46 9.55 -35.58
CA GLU A 372 -21.34 10.43 -34.81
C GLU A 372 -21.11 10.15 -33.32
N MET A 373 -20.71 11.18 -32.57
CA MET A 373 -20.33 11.08 -31.16
C MET A 373 -21.54 11.19 -30.23
N GLU A 374 -21.51 10.43 -29.14
CA GLU A 374 -22.42 10.67 -28.01
C GLU A 374 -22.01 11.94 -27.25
N PRO A 375 -22.92 12.59 -26.48
CA PRO A 375 -22.63 13.85 -25.80
C PRO A 375 -21.39 13.82 -24.91
N ALA A 376 -21.17 12.74 -24.16
CA ALA A 376 -19.99 12.61 -23.30
C ALA A 376 -18.67 12.54 -24.10
N ASP A 377 -18.67 11.84 -25.24
CA ASP A 377 -17.50 11.75 -26.13
C ASP A 377 -17.17 13.09 -26.78
N ALA A 378 -18.19 13.91 -27.06
CA ALA A 378 -18.04 15.23 -27.65
C ALA A 378 -17.38 16.23 -26.71
N GLU A 379 -17.63 16.09 -25.40
CA GLU A 379 -17.16 17.01 -24.36
C GLU A 379 -15.81 16.57 -23.73
N ARG A 380 -15.26 15.42 -24.14
CA ARG A 380 -14.07 14.81 -23.52
C ARG A 380 -12.84 15.73 -23.45
N TYR A 381 -12.70 16.64 -24.41
CA TYR A 381 -11.57 17.57 -24.46
C TYR A 381 -11.86 18.96 -23.85
N ASP A 382 -13.10 19.23 -23.42
CA ASP A 382 -13.50 20.57 -22.94
C ASP A 382 -12.67 21.02 -21.75
N ARG A 383 -12.33 20.08 -20.85
CA ARG A 383 -11.56 20.32 -19.64
C ARG A 383 -10.16 20.89 -19.91
N TYR A 384 -9.59 20.61 -21.09
CA TYR A 384 -8.29 21.15 -21.51
C TYR A 384 -8.39 22.51 -22.20
N LEU A 385 -9.60 22.90 -22.57
CA LEU A 385 -9.91 24.17 -23.21
C LEU A 385 -10.62 25.11 -22.22
N VAL A 386 -10.31 24.97 -20.93
CA VAL A 386 -10.70 25.90 -19.87
C VAL A 386 -9.48 26.77 -19.53
N PRO A 387 -9.58 28.11 -19.61
CA PRO A 387 -8.49 28.97 -19.17
C PRO A 387 -8.35 28.96 -17.65
N ASP A 388 -7.16 29.30 -17.16
CA ASP A 388 -6.85 29.48 -15.74
C ASP A 388 -7.48 30.77 -15.17
N GLU A 389 -7.16 31.08 -13.91
CA GLU A 389 -7.66 32.28 -13.21
C GLU A 389 -7.23 33.62 -13.85
N ASN A 390 -6.24 33.61 -14.75
CA ASN A 390 -5.74 34.77 -15.50
C ASN A 390 -6.29 34.85 -16.93
N ASP A 391 -7.32 34.05 -17.25
CA ASP A 391 -7.85 33.83 -18.59
C ASP A 391 -6.79 33.27 -19.57
N ASP A 392 -5.69 32.69 -19.06
CA ASP A 392 -4.63 32.10 -19.85
C ASP A 392 -4.82 30.57 -19.97
N TYR A 393 -4.46 30.01 -21.12
CA TYR A 393 -4.43 28.56 -21.28
C TYR A 393 -3.10 28.02 -20.77
N SER A 394 -2.66 28.42 -19.57
CA SER A 394 -1.28 28.22 -19.11
C SER A 394 -0.85 26.76 -19.11
N ALA A 395 -1.72 25.81 -18.75
CA ALA A 395 -1.41 24.38 -18.87
C ALA A 395 -1.14 23.97 -20.33
N LEU A 396 -2.00 24.39 -21.26
CA LEU A 396 -1.92 24.07 -22.68
C LEU A 396 -0.82 24.86 -23.41
N PHE A 397 -0.51 26.06 -22.93
CA PHE A 397 0.60 26.86 -23.38
C PHE A 397 1.92 26.27 -22.87
N SER A 398 2.01 25.90 -21.58
CA SER A 398 3.13 25.15 -21.01
C SER A 398 3.45 23.89 -21.83
N MET A 399 2.45 23.18 -22.36
CA MET A 399 2.68 22.02 -23.23
C MET A 399 3.37 22.36 -24.55
N ILE A 400 2.90 23.40 -25.25
CA ILE A 400 3.56 23.88 -26.48
C ILE A 400 4.94 24.48 -26.13
N GLN A 401 5.14 24.87 -24.86
CA GLN A 401 6.28 25.59 -24.34
C GLN A 401 7.26 24.74 -23.53
N THR A 402 7.10 23.44 -23.25
CA THR A 402 8.04 22.70 -22.36
C THR A 402 9.39 22.40 -23.02
N LYS A 403 9.51 22.75 -24.30
CA LYS A 403 10.75 23.05 -25.02
C LYS A 403 11.40 24.41 -24.64
N VAL A 404 10.82 25.12 -23.68
CA VAL A 404 11.20 26.41 -23.08
C VAL A 404 11.20 26.20 -21.56
N THR A 405 12.35 26.44 -20.93
CA THR A 405 12.61 26.09 -19.52
C THR A 405 11.69 26.79 -18.52
N ASN A 406 10.94 27.80 -18.95
CA ASN A 406 9.88 28.50 -18.23
C ASN A 406 8.71 28.73 -19.21
N LEU A 407 7.47 28.84 -18.69
CA LEU A 407 6.42 29.62 -19.36
C LEU A 407 7.06 30.93 -19.86
N PRO A 408 6.78 31.44 -21.07
CA PRO A 408 6.99 32.83 -21.37
C PRO A 408 5.98 33.58 -20.52
N GLU A 409 6.35 33.81 -19.28
CA GLU A 409 5.95 35.01 -18.60
C GLU A 409 6.27 36.15 -19.55
N LYS A 410 5.35 37.10 -19.62
CA LYS A 410 5.52 38.35 -20.39
C LYS A 410 6.95 38.90 -20.25
N ASP A 411 7.59 38.70 -19.11
CA ASP A 411 8.89 39.23 -18.74
C ASP A 411 10.10 38.40 -19.25
N ASP A 412 9.89 37.13 -19.66
CA ASP A 412 10.95 36.20 -20.12
C ASP A 412 11.06 36.08 -21.65
N ALA A 413 10.07 36.60 -22.40
CA ALA A 413 10.11 36.58 -23.86
C ALA A 413 11.27 37.43 -24.40
N LYS A 414 12.23 36.79 -25.10
CA LYS A 414 13.38 37.47 -25.72
C LYS A 414 12.95 38.63 -26.63
N PHE A 415 11.83 38.47 -27.36
CA PHE A 415 11.24 39.51 -28.20
C PHE A 415 9.82 39.84 -27.72
N LEU A 416 9.75 40.55 -26.58
CA LEU A 416 8.53 41.13 -26.05
C LEU A 416 8.17 42.43 -26.77
N ILE A 417 7.12 42.42 -27.59
CA ILE A 417 6.70 43.57 -28.41
C ILE A 417 5.29 44.00 -27.99
N THR A 418 5.23 44.91 -27.02
CA THR A 418 4.01 45.49 -26.47
C THR A 418 4.01 47.00 -26.65
N GLU A 419 2.88 47.66 -26.43
CA GLU A 419 2.81 49.13 -26.45
C GLU A 419 3.87 49.77 -25.52
N ASP A 420 4.19 49.13 -24.38
CA ASP A 420 5.19 49.62 -23.43
C ASP A 420 6.65 49.35 -23.86
N THR A 421 6.91 48.32 -24.65
CA THR A 421 8.27 47.99 -25.10
C THR A 421 8.63 48.57 -26.46
N VAL A 422 7.65 48.95 -27.29
CA VAL A 422 7.89 49.56 -28.61
C VAL A 422 8.83 50.76 -28.53
N GLU A 423 8.76 51.56 -27.46
CA GLU A 423 9.65 52.71 -27.25
C GLU A 423 11.14 52.31 -27.23
N LYS A 424 11.48 51.09 -26.79
CA LYS A 424 12.85 50.56 -26.77
C LYS A 424 13.41 50.27 -28.16
N TYR A 425 12.54 50.01 -29.14
CA TYR A 425 12.92 49.67 -30.51
C TYR A 425 12.95 50.88 -31.46
N ILE A 426 12.37 52.00 -31.05
CA ILE A 426 12.32 53.25 -31.83
C ILE A 426 13.34 54.26 -31.29
N SER A 427 13.84 55.14 -32.17
CA SER A 427 14.78 56.18 -31.76
C SER A 427 14.12 57.16 -30.75
N PRO A 428 14.79 57.59 -29.67
CA PRO A 428 14.23 58.46 -28.60
C PRO A 428 13.66 59.83 -29.04
N ALA A 429 13.74 60.17 -30.32
CA ALA A 429 13.48 61.51 -30.86
C ALA A 429 12.09 61.70 -31.49
N ASN A 430 11.18 60.72 -31.45
CA ASN A 430 9.83 60.84 -32.05
C ASN A 430 8.72 61.02 -31.00
N PRO A 431 8.41 62.24 -30.52
CA PRO A 431 7.40 62.49 -29.49
C PRO A 431 5.95 62.20 -29.93
N ASN A 432 5.72 61.84 -31.19
CA ASN A 432 4.41 61.51 -31.75
C ASN A 432 4.31 60.06 -32.22
N TRP A 433 5.19 59.15 -31.74
CA TRP A 433 5.18 57.74 -32.14
C TRP A 433 3.85 57.04 -31.83
N ARG A 434 3.11 57.47 -30.80
CA ARG A 434 1.75 56.98 -30.51
C ARG A 434 0.68 57.52 -31.44
N LYS A 435 0.95 58.53 -32.27
CA LYS A 435 -0.04 59.14 -33.18
C LYS A 435 0.16 58.75 -34.64
N ASN A 436 1.25 58.05 -34.96
CA ASN A 436 1.64 57.67 -36.31
C ASN A 436 2.05 56.19 -36.33
N ALA A 437 2.03 55.57 -37.52
CA ALA A 437 2.69 54.28 -37.69
C ALA A 437 4.21 54.44 -37.53
N VAL A 438 4.85 53.54 -36.79
CA VAL A 438 6.31 53.50 -36.62
C VAL A 438 6.86 52.14 -37.03
N GLN A 439 8.03 52.13 -37.65
CA GLN A 439 8.66 50.93 -38.17
C GLN A 439 10.02 50.73 -37.50
N PHE A 440 10.30 49.52 -37.02
CA PHE A 440 11.54 49.17 -36.34
C PHE A 440 11.99 47.74 -36.68
N TYR A 441 13.25 47.42 -36.40
CA TYR A 441 13.78 46.06 -36.48
C TYR A 441 13.78 45.46 -35.08
N TYR A 442 13.36 44.20 -34.95
CA TYR A 442 13.30 43.50 -33.66
C TYR A 442 14.68 42.99 -33.20
N ASP A 443 15.62 42.84 -34.13
CA ASP A 443 17.02 42.46 -33.90
C ASP A 443 17.91 43.41 -34.72
N ASP A 444 18.81 44.14 -34.05
CA ASP A 444 19.72 45.10 -34.70
C ASP A 444 20.68 44.45 -35.70
N ASN A 445 20.97 43.16 -35.50
CA ASN A 445 21.82 42.36 -36.38
C ASN A 445 21.03 41.70 -37.52
N ASP A 446 19.70 41.62 -37.40
CA ASP A 446 18.83 41.01 -38.39
C ASP A 446 17.83 42.00 -38.97
N LYS A 447 18.19 42.50 -40.16
CA LYS A 447 17.36 43.44 -40.92
C LYS A 447 16.60 42.75 -42.06
N SER A 448 16.30 41.46 -41.91
CA SER A 448 15.50 40.70 -42.88
C SER A 448 14.02 41.07 -42.83
N VAL A 449 13.50 41.34 -41.63
CA VAL A 449 12.13 41.81 -41.40
C VAL A 449 12.09 43.03 -40.50
N SER A 450 11.12 43.91 -40.75
CA SER A 450 10.75 44.99 -39.85
C SER A 450 9.34 44.81 -39.34
N ILE A 451 9.06 45.47 -38.22
CA ILE A 451 7.76 45.49 -37.57
C ILE A 451 7.22 46.91 -37.64
N GLU A 452 6.08 47.08 -38.32
CA GLU A 452 5.29 48.30 -38.27
C GLU A 452 4.31 48.21 -37.10
N TYR A 453 4.38 49.15 -36.17
CA TYR A 453 3.46 49.32 -35.05
C TYR A 453 2.52 50.49 -35.29
N ARG A 454 1.24 50.30 -34.94
CA ARG A 454 0.22 51.34 -34.84
C ARG A 454 -0.49 51.23 -33.50
N SER A 455 -0.46 52.30 -32.72
CA SER A 455 -1.15 52.36 -31.44
C SER A 455 -2.68 52.38 -31.60
N LYS A 456 -3.37 52.25 -30.47
CA LYS A 456 -4.82 52.46 -30.34
C LYS A 456 -5.23 53.89 -30.76
N GLU A 457 -4.40 54.89 -30.43
CA GLU A 457 -4.66 56.31 -30.73
C GLU A 457 -4.50 56.66 -32.23
N ALA A 458 -3.70 55.88 -32.97
CA ALA A 458 -3.42 56.11 -34.39
C ALA A 458 -4.45 55.46 -35.34
N GLY A 459 -5.50 54.83 -34.81
CA GLY A 459 -6.57 54.19 -35.59
C GLY A 459 -6.18 52.81 -36.13
N GLY A 460 -5.95 51.84 -35.24
CA GLY A 460 -5.73 50.44 -35.59
C GLY A 460 -6.85 49.85 -36.48
N PHE A 461 -6.52 48.86 -37.30
CA PHE A 461 -7.43 48.26 -38.28
C PHE A 461 -8.71 47.70 -37.62
N SER A 462 -9.88 48.13 -38.09
CA SER A 462 -11.18 47.61 -37.66
C SER A 462 -11.75 46.63 -38.69
N ARG A 463 -12.01 45.39 -38.27
CA ARG A 463 -13.23 44.68 -38.66
C ARG A 463 -13.92 44.25 -37.36
N GLU A 464 -15.04 44.90 -37.08
CA GLU A 464 -16.05 44.58 -36.05
C GLU A 464 -15.77 44.78 -34.56
N TYR A 465 -14.52 44.91 -34.08
CA TYR A 465 -14.26 45.32 -32.68
C TYR A 465 -13.64 46.72 -32.61
N GLY A 466 -14.03 47.49 -31.59
CA GLY A 466 -13.62 48.90 -31.42
C GLY A 466 -12.10 49.09 -31.36
N ASN A 467 -11.65 50.36 -31.44
CA ASN A 467 -10.24 50.79 -31.43
C ASN A 467 -9.46 50.47 -30.13
N SER A 468 -9.57 49.28 -29.55
CA SER A 468 -9.11 48.95 -28.19
C SER A 468 -7.78 48.21 -28.10
N LEU A 469 -7.22 47.68 -29.20
CA LEU A 469 -5.93 46.98 -29.25
C LEU A 469 -4.97 47.61 -30.28
N PRO A 470 -3.64 47.59 -30.03
CA PRO A 470 -2.66 48.02 -31.02
C PRO A 470 -2.58 47.05 -32.19
N GLN A 471 -1.93 47.48 -33.28
CA GLN A 471 -1.67 46.68 -34.46
C GLN A 471 -0.17 46.58 -34.74
N TYR A 472 0.27 45.38 -35.09
CA TYR A 472 1.61 45.03 -35.50
C TYR A 472 1.59 44.42 -36.91
N SER A 473 2.61 44.73 -37.72
CA SER A 473 2.79 44.12 -39.03
C SER A 473 4.24 43.75 -39.28
N ILE A 474 4.53 42.46 -39.38
CA ILE A 474 5.85 41.92 -39.77
C ILE A 474 5.93 41.94 -41.30
N LYS A 475 6.93 42.66 -41.82
CA LYS A 475 7.14 42.86 -43.26
C LYS A 475 8.53 42.40 -43.66
N GLN A 476 8.62 41.69 -44.78
CA GLN A 476 9.91 41.32 -45.36
C GLN A 476 10.59 42.53 -46.01
N ASP A 477 11.75 42.92 -45.51
CA ASP A 477 12.57 43.98 -46.11
C ASP A 477 13.70 43.41 -46.98
N LYS A 478 14.34 42.32 -46.53
CA LYS A 478 15.49 41.69 -47.20
C LYS A 478 15.51 40.18 -47.03
N GLY A 479 16.15 39.48 -47.96
CA GLY A 479 16.23 38.02 -47.95
C GLY A 479 14.95 37.34 -48.47
N ASP A 480 14.97 36.01 -48.41
CA ASP A 480 13.93 35.16 -49.01
C ASP A 480 12.95 34.59 -47.97
N ALA A 481 13.28 34.66 -46.67
CA ALA A 481 12.41 34.25 -45.58
C ALA A 481 12.70 35.06 -44.31
N PHE A 482 11.71 35.12 -43.42
CA PHE A 482 11.84 35.54 -42.04
C PHE A 482 12.45 34.39 -41.22
N VAL A 483 13.56 34.66 -40.54
CA VAL A 483 14.20 33.68 -39.65
C VAL A 483 13.68 33.88 -38.23
N LEU A 484 12.82 32.96 -37.78
CA LEU A 484 12.31 32.96 -36.43
C LEU A 484 13.34 32.30 -35.50
N LYS A 485 14.01 33.11 -34.69
CA LYS A 485 15.13 32.67 -33.83
C LYS A 485 14.72 32.33 -32.39
N SER A 486 13.57 32.85 -31.96
CA SER A 486 13.03 32.73 -30.61
C SER A 486 11.58 33.20 -30.60
N ASN A 487 10.92 33.05 -29.46
CA ASN A 487 9.52 33.40 -29.27
C ASN A 487 9.27 34.91 -29.42
N MET A 488 8.16 35.26 -30.06
CA MET A 488 7.71 36.64 -30.22
C MET A 488 6.33 36.84 -29.63
N PHE A 489 6.18 37.92 -28.86
CA PHE A 489 4.94 38.24 -28.16
C PHE A 489 4.39 39.60 -28.57
N PHE A 490 3.09 39.66 -28.83
CA PHE A 490 2.36 40.87 -29.22
C PHE A 490 1.11 41.08 -28.36
N ASP A 491 0.91 42.27 -27.80
CA ASP A 491 -0.27 42.61 -26.99
C ASP A 491 -1.48 43.12 -27.82
N GLY A 492 -1.45 42.91 -29.14
CA GLY A 492 -2.45 43.40 -30.08
C GLY A 492 -2.66 42.51 -31.29
N ASN A 493 -3.25 43.06 -32.35
CA ASN A 493 -3.48 42.35 -33.61
C ASN A 493 -2.17 42.27 -34.41
N LEU A 494 -1.91 41.13 -35.05
CA LEU A 494 -0.68 40.86 -35.79
C LEU A 494 -0.96 40.50 -37.25
N ILE A 495 -0.28 41.17 -38.17
CA ILE A 495 -0.25 40.80 -39.59
C ILE A 495 1.15 40.32 -39.94
N ILE A 496 1.25 39.11 -40.47
CA ILE A 496 2.50 38.50 -40.91
C ILE A 496 2.48 38.45 -42.44
N SER A 497 3.25 39.32 -43.09
CA SER A 497 3.31 39.43 -44.55
C SER A 497 4.76 39.31 -45.01
N VAL A 498 5.24 38.07 -45.09
CA VAL A 498 6.63 37.72 -45.42
C VAL A 498 6.69 36.72 -46.58
N LYS A 499 7.87 36.57 -47.21
CA LYS A 499 8.06 35.67 -48.37
C LYS A 499 8.23 34.20 -47.96
N GLY A 500 8.42 33.95 -46.67
CA GLY A 500 8.49 32.65 -46.04
C GLY A 500 8.91 32.77 -44.58
N ILE A 501 8.78 31.69 -43.82
CA ILE A 501 9.29 31.59 -42.44
C ILE A 501 10.08 30.29 -42.31
N ARG A 502 11.20 30.35 -41.59
CA ARG A 502 11.96 29.18 -41.13
C ARG A 502 12.50 29.43 -39.73
N GLN A 503 12.66 28.37 -38.94
CA GLN A 503 13.29 28.47 -37.63
C GLN A 503 14.81 28.29 -37.70
N GLU A 504 15.56 29.15 -37.01
CA GLU A 504 17.00 28.97 -36.70
C GLU A 504 17.20 29.36 -35.22
N LEU A 505 16.98 28.40 -34.33
CA LEU A 505 16.92 28.63 -32.88
C LEU A 505 18.29 28.99 -32.30
N ILE A 506 18.28 29.88 -31.31
CA ILE A 506 19.46 30.25 -30.52
C ILE A 506 19.76 29.19 -29.45
N ASP A 507 21.01 29.10 -28.98
CA ASP A 507 21.44 28.16 -27.94
C ASP A 507 20.50 28.17 -26.71
N GLY A 508 19.95 27.01 -26.37
CA GLY A 508 19.01 26.81 -25.27
C GLY A 508 17.52 26.89 -25.64
N ALA A 509 17.16 27.30 -26.86
CA ALA A 509 15.78 27.23 -27.35
C ALA A 509 15.58 25.96 -28.18
N THR A 510 14.51 25.21 -27.92
CA THR A 510 14.19 23.98 -28.67
C THR A 510 12.96 24.11 -29.58
N SER A 511 12.18 25.21 -29.48
CA SER A 511 11.17 25.62 -30.46
C SER A 511 11.01 27.16 -30.49
N ALA A 512 10.32 27.70 -31.52
CA ALA A 512 9.90 29.11 -31.56
C ALA A 512 8.45 29.31 -32.03
N PHE A 513 7.71 30.20 -31.36
CA PHE A 513 6.33 30.52 -31.73
C PHE A 513 6.02 32.02 -31.73
N ILE A 514 4.89 32.36 -32.33
CA ILE A 514 4.36 33.72 -32.42
C ILE A 514 3.04 33.79 -31.65
N TYR A 515 3.03 34.59 -30.59
CA TYR A 515 1.89 34.76 -29.70
C TYR A 515 1.31 36.17 -29.80
N ALA A 516 -0.02 36.27 -29.93
CA ALA A 516 -0.73 37.55 -29.94
C ALA A 516 -1.97 37.54 -29.03
N TYR A 517 -2.25 38.66 -28.36
CA TYR A 517 -3.53 38.80 -27.65
C TYR A 517 -4.73 38.93 -28.61
N GLY A 518 -4.52 39.61 -29.75
CA GLY A 518 -5.55 39.85 -30.76
C GLY A 518 -5.50 38.89 -31.94
N ASP A 519 -6.12 39.29 -33.04
CA ASP A 519 -6.18 38.49 -34.27
C ASP A 519 -4.77 38.32 -34.88
N ILE A 520 -4.49 37.15 -35.43
CA ILE A 520 -3.29 36.88 -36.26
C ILE A 520 -3.73 36.68 -37.70
N ILE A 521 -3.10 37.40 -38.64
CA ILE A 521 -3.34 37.25 -40.07
C ILE A 521 -2.03 36.83 -40.74
N LEU A 522 -1.99 35.64 -41.31
CA LEU A 522 -0.86 35.13 -42.10
C LEU A 522 -1.14 35.34 -43.59
N GLN A 523 -0.29 36.11 -44.26
CA GLN A 523 -0.39 36.45 -45.68
C GLN A 523 0.86 36.01 -46.45
N GLY A 524 0.67 35.53 -47.67
CA GLY A 524 1.76 35.14 -48.57
C GLY A 524 1.27 34.62 -49.91
N ASN A 525 2.10 34.72 -50.94
CA ASN A 525 1.82 34.14 -52.26
C ASN A 525 3.06 33.38 -52.75
N GLY A 526 2.93 32.08 -53.02
CA GLY A 526 4.06 31.23 -53.40
C GLY A 526 5.13 31.09 -52.30
N ALA A 527 4.75 31.30 -51.04
CA ALA A 527 5.64 31.33 -49.89
C ALA A 527 5.69 29.97 -49.18
N THR A 528 6.79 29.73 -48.47
CA THR A 528 6.97 28.54 -47.62
C THR A 528 7.11 28.97 -46.16
N PHE A 529 6.23 28.47 -45.32
CA PHE A 529 6.16 28.73 -43.88
C PHE A 529 6.44 27.41 -43.16
N ASN A 530 7.68 27.18 -42.76
CA ASN A 530 8.08 25.94 -42.08
C ASN A 530 8.12 26.16 -40.56
N ASP A 531 7.52 25.20 -39.84
CA ASP A 531 7.45 25.13 -38.39
C ASP A 531 6.91 26.43 -37.78
N VAL A 532 5.74 26.86 -38.23
CA VAL A 532 5.12 28.10 -37.78
C VAL A 532 4.04 27.80 -36.76
N TYR A 533 4.33 28.15 -35.51
CA TYR A 533 3.39 28.03 -34.40
C TYR A 533 2.71 29.38 -34.14
N LEU A 534 1.42 29.49 -34.45
CA LEU A 534 0.60 30.68 -34.28
C LEU A 534 -0.39 30.50 -33.13
N ILE A 535 -0.32 31.37 -32.13
CA ILE A 535 -1.11 31.25 -30.92
C ILE A 535 -1.81 32.58 -30.61
N THR A 536 -3.12 32.56 -30.38
CA THR A 536 -3.88 33.75 -29.97
C THR A 536 -4.66 33.55 -28.67
N LYS A 537 -4.65 34.56 -27.79
CA LYS A 537 -5.37 34.52 -26.50
C LYS A 537 -6.88 34.72 -26.67
N TYR A 538 -7.27 35.81 -27.35
CA TYR A 538 -8.68 36.21 -27.50
C TYR A 538 -9.10 36.40 -28.96
N GLY A 539 -8.14 36.40 -29.88
CA GLY A 539 -8.37 36.69 -31.28
C GLY A 539 -8.66 35.46 -32.12
N ASN A 540 -8.73 35.71 -33.42
CA ASN A 540 -8.93 34.74 -34.48
C ASN A 540 -7.64 34.60 -35.27
N ILE A 541 -7.44 33.46 -35.94
CA ILE A 541 -6.33 33.26 -36.86
C ILE A 541 -6.89 33.19 -38.28
N TYR A 542 -6.38 34.05 -39.15
CA TYR A 542 -6.73 34.11 -40.57
C TYR A 542 -5.54 33.65 -41.40
N ILE A 543 -5.72 32.60 -42.18
CA ILE A 543 -4.72 32.09 -43.12
C ILE A 543 -5.15 32.55 -44.52
N GLU A 544 -4.57 33.67 -44.95
CA GLU A 544 -4.84 34.37 -46.21
C GLU A 544 -3.67 34.20 -47.18
N THR A 545 -3.32 32.95 -47.46
CA THR A 545 -2.17 32.58 -48.30
C THR A 545 -2.62 32.01 -49.65
N ASP A 546 -1.90 32.28 -50.73
CA ASP A 546 -2.20 31.68 -52.05
C ASP A 546 -1.00 30.89 -52.58
N SER A 547 -1.21 29.66 -53.04
CA SER A 547 -0.14 28.80 -53.57
C SER A 547 1.03 28.59 -52.60
N CYS A 548 0.76 28.55 -51.29
CA CYS A 548 1.78 28.45 -50.24
C CYS A 548 1.87 27.04 -49.64
N ASN A 549 3.04 26.71 -49.09
CA ASN A 549 3.21 25.59 -48.17
C ASN A 549 3.27 26.13 -46.73
N VAL A 550 2.40 25.66 -45.84
CA VAL A 550 2.42 26.00 -44.42
C VAL A 550 2.56 24.71 -43.64
N ASN A 551 3.60 24.61 -42.82
CA ASN A 551 3.82 23.56 -41.85
C ASN A 551 3.80 24.17 -40.44
N GLY A 552 2.99 23.65 -39.52
CA GLY A 552 2.99 24.08 -38.13
C GLY A 552 1.65 23.94 -37.42
N ILE A 553 1.50 24.61 -36.26
CA ILE A 553 0.30 24.55 -35.42
C ILE A 553 -0.34 25.93 -35.35
N ALA A 554 -1.67 25.97 -35.47
CA ALA A 554 -2.45 27.17 -35.22
C ALA A 554 -3.44 26.92 -34.08
N PHE A 555 -3.40 27.76 -33.05
CA PHE A 555 -4.16 27.56 -31.83
C PHE A 555 -4.96 28.83 -31.46
N ALA A 556 -6.29 28.74 -31.55
CA ALA A 556 -7.24 29.82 -31.27
C ALA A 556 -8.45 29.32 -30.44
N PRO A 557 -8.24 28.92 -29.18
CA PRO A 557 -9.23 28.18 -28.37
C PRO A 557 -10.49 28.99 -28.05
N ASN A 558 -10.37 30.33 -27.98
CA ASN A 558 -11.49 31.24 -27.78
C ASN A 558 -12.09 31.78 -29.09
N GLY A 559 -11.33 31.67 -30.19
CA GLY A 559 -11.62 32.32 -31.47
C GLY A 559 -11.90 31.35 -32.59
N LYS A 560 -11.93 31.87 -33.82
CA LYS A 560 -12.04 31.06 -35.04
C LYS A 560 -10.72 30.99 -35.78
N ILE A 561 -10.44 29.85 -36.40
CA ILE A 561 -9.46 29.73 -37.48
C ILE A 561 -10.22 29.81 -38.80
N VAL A 562 -9.82 30.74 -39.65
CA VAL A 562 -10.41 31.00 -40.96
C VAL A 562 -9.35 30.84 -42.04
N ILE A 563 -9.53 29.88 -42.94
CA ILE A 563 -8.61 29.62 -44.05
C ILE A 563 -9.29 30.05 -45.35
N ASN A 564 -8.78 31.12 -45.99
CA ASN A 564 -9.49 31.79 -47.10
C ASN A 564 -8.73 31.82 -48.44
N GLY A 565 -7.45 31.45 -48.48
CA GLY A 565 -6.65 31.50 -49.70
C GLY A 565 -6.57 30.17 -50.46
N ARG A 566 -6.09 30.17 -51.71
CA ARG A 566 -6.28 29.07 -52.67
C ARG A 566 -4.99 28.30 -52.96
N SER A 567 -5.14 27.03 -53.35
CA SER A 567 -4.03 26.18 -53.80
C SER A 567 -2.92 26.02 -52.74
N ASN A 568 -3.28 26.00 -51.46
CA ASN A 568 -2.33 25.82 -50.36
C ASN A 568 -2.12 24.35 -50.02
N ASN A 569 -0.95 24.06 -49.45
CA ASN A 569 -0.65 22.80 -48.79
C ASN A 569 -0.36 23.09 -47.31
N LEU A 570 -1.25 22.63 -46.43
CA LEU A 570 -1.31 22.97 -45.01
C LEU A 570 -1.06 21.69 -44.20
N GLN A 571 0.09 21.59 -43.56
CA GLN A 571 0.54 20.42 -42.78
C GLN A 571 0.58 20.79 -41.29
N GLY A 572 -0.06 19.99 -40.44
CA GLY A 572 -0.04 20.17 -38.98
C GLY A 572 -1.43 20.13 -38.34
N SER A 573 -1.55 20.80 -37.18
CA SER A 573 -2.76 20.81 -36.36
C SER A 573 -3.36 22.21 -36.23
N PHE A 574 -4.66 22.33 -36.53
CA PHE A 574 -5.41 23.58 -36.44
C PHE A 574 -6.52 23.43 -35.41
N VAL A 575 -6.38 24.09 -34.27
CA VAL A 575 -7.24 23.91 -33.09
C VAL A 575 -7.93 25.23 -32.75
N ALA A 576 -9.27 25.25 -32.75
CA ALA A 576 -10.04 26.46 -32.46
C ALA A 576 -11.42 26.21 -31.89
N ARG A 577 -12.05 27.25 -31.32
CA ARG A 577 -13.49 27.22 -31.02
C ARG A 577 -14.34 26.98 -32.26
N LYS A 578 -13.91 27.54 -33.40
CA LYS A 578 -14.59 27.38 -34.68
C LYS A 578 -13.59 27.29 -35.82
N ILE A 579 -13.78 26.31 -36.69
CA ILE A 579 -12.99 26.18 -37.92
C ILE A 579 -13.85 26.58 -39.11
N GLN A 580 -13.32 27.44 -39.96
CA GLN A 580 -13.95 27.86 -41.20
C GLN A 580 -12.96 27.73 -42.34
N CYS A 581 -13.22 26.76 -43.21
CA CYS A 581 -12.42 26.46 -44.38
C CYS A 581 -13.19 26.96 -45.60
N GLU A 582 -12.73 28.06 -46.22
CA GLU A 582 -13.26 28.63 -47.48
C GLU A 582 -12.41 28.42 -48.76
N PRO A 583 -11.25 27.72 -48.75
CA PRO A 583 -10.30 27.79 -49.84
C PRO A 583 -10.73 26.97 -51.06
N GLY A 584 -10.12 27.28 -52.20
CA GLY A 584 -10.24 26.47 -53.43
C GLY A 584 -8.94 25.71 -53.72
N ASN A 585 -9.03 24.41 -54.03
CA ASN A 585 -7.92 23.53 -54.42
C ASN A 585 -6.81 23.37 -53.36
N SER A 586 -7.13 23.43 -52.07
CA SER A 586 -6.14 23.29 -50.98
C SER A 586 -6.12 21.88 -50.39
N VAL A 587 -4.94 21.45 -49.94
CA VAL A 587 -4.70 20.17 -49.26
C VAL A 587 -4.31 20.44 -47.82
N PHE A 588 -4.96 19.76 -46.89
CA PHE A 588 -4.64 19.72 -45.47
C PHE A 588 -4.05 18.36 -45.15
N LYS A 589 -3.08 18.29 -44.26
CA LYS A 589 -2.44 17.07 -43.81
C LYS A 589 -2.31 17.12 -42.29
N GLY A 590 -2.67 16.04 -41.60
CA GLY A 590 -2.48 15.93 -40.14
C GLY A 590 -1.01 16.01 -39.77
N PRO A 591 -0.66 16.32 -38.51
CA PRO A 591 0.73 16.52 -38.07
C PRO A 591 1.64 15.33 -38.37
N THR A 592 2.94 15.59 -38.53
CA THR A 592 3.96 14.53 -38.69
C THR A 592 4.29 13.87 -37.36
N ASP A 593 4.85 12.65 -37.39
CA ASP A 593 5.30 11.96 -36.17
C ASP A 593 6.29 12.82 -35.38
N ASP A 594 7.28 13.45 -36.03
CA ASP A 594 8.21 14.40 -35.39
C ASP A 594 7.50 15.59 -34.70
N GLN A 595 6.35 16.03 -35.21
CA GLN A 595 5.57 17.13 -34.61
C GLN A 595 4.76 16.65 -33.40
N LEU A 596 4.41 15.37 -33.35
CA LEU A 596 3.68 14.75 -32.24
C LEU A 596 4.64 14.27 -31.15
N GLU A 597 5.75 13.61 -31.50
CA GLU A 597 6.81 13.18 -30.58
C GLU A 597 7.36 14.36 -29.78
N ASP A 598 7.58 15.50 -30.45
CA ASP A 598 7.99 16.76 -29.81
C ASP A 598 7.00 17.30 -28.76
N ILE A 599 5.70 16.95 -28.88
CA ILE A 599 4.63 17.36 -27.96
C ILE A 599 4.42 16.28 -26.88
N GLU A 600 4.50 15.01 -27.24
CA GLU A 600 4.30 13.85 -26.36
C GLU A 600 5.47 13.67 -25.37
N ASP A 601 6.73 13.83 -25.81
CA ASP A 601 7.90 13.72 -24.92
C ASP A 601 7.96 14.81 -23.84
N ALA A 602 7.33 15.96 -24.09
CA ALA A 602 7.24 17.07 -23.14
C ALA A 602 6.25 16.81 -21.99
N LEU A 603 5.44 15.75 -22.08
CA LEU A 603 4.26 15.56 -21.25
C LEU A 603 4.16 14.20 -20.57
N LYS A 604 5.29 13.48 -20.50
CA LYS A 604 5.41 12.25 -19.72
C LYS A 604 4.88 12.48 -18.30
N SER A 605 3.65 12.01 -18.06
CA SER A 605 2.99 12.20 -16.78
C SER A 605 3.49 11.17 -15.80
N THR A 606 3.93 11.61 -14.64
CA THR A 606 4.35 10.73 -13.54
C THR A 606 3.22 10.49 -12.54
N GLU A 607 2.04 11.10 -12.74
CA GLU A 607 0.95 11.10 -11.76
C GLU A 607 0.45 9.68 -11.43
N GLY A 608 0.44 8.79 -12.44
CA GLY A 608 0.15 7.38 -12.29
C GLY A 608 1.05 6.71 -11.25
N PHE A 609 2.36 6.86 -11.43
CA PHE A 609 3.40 6.35 -10.53
C PHE A 609 3.36 7.02 -9.16
N ASP A 610 3.28 8.36 -9.13
CA ASP A 610 3.31 9.16 -7.91
C ASP A 610 2.16 8.79 -6.96
N THR A 611 0.96 8.57 -7.49
CA THR A 611 -0.21 8.15 -6.70
C THR A 611 0.01 6.80 -6.02
N ILE A 612 0.58 5.83 -6.73
CA ILE A 612 0.90 4.51 -6.19
C ILE A 612 2.06 4.59 -5.19
N ARG A 613 3.14 5.31 -5.51
CA ARG A 613 4.28 5.57 -4.62
C ARG A 613 3.83 6.19 -3.30
N ASN A 614 2.99 7.22 -3.37
CA ASN A 614 2.46 7.91 -2.19
C ASN A 614 1.57 6.98 -1.34
N SER A 615 0.84 6.06 -1.96
CA SER A 615 0.05 5.06 -1.25
C SER A 615 0.93 4.02 -0.55
N ILE A 616 1.98 3.54 -1.22
CA ILE A 616 2.98 2.59 -0.69
C ILE A 616 3.76 3.19 0.48
N ALA A 617 4.09 4.48 0.41
CA ALA A 617 4.78 5.22 1.48
C ALA A 617 4.09 5.12 2.85
N LEU A 618 2.79 4.81 2.88
CA LEU A 618 2.00 4.68 4.11
C LEU A 618 2.04 3.27 4.72
N LEU A 619 2.54 2.25 4.01
CA LEU A 619 2.56 0.86 4.48
C LEU A 619 3.24 0.68 5.86
N PRO A 620 4.40 1.30 6.18
CA PRO A 620 5.03 1.14 7.50
C PRO A 620 4.19 1.69 8.66
N TYR A 621 3.28 2.63 8.39
CA TYR A 621 2.42 3.20 9.43
C TYR A 621 1.32 2.23 9.86
N ILE A 622 0.98 1.27 9.00
CA ILE A 622 -0.08 0.28 9.21
C ILE A 622 0.44 -1.14 9.42
N PHE A 623 1.69 -1.45 9.08
CA PHE A 623 2.34 -2.67 9.52
C PHE A 623 2.49 -2.70 11.05
N ASP A 624 2.50 -3.90 11.62
CA ASP A 624 2.83 -4.10 13.03
C ASP A 624 4.31 -3.85 13.33
N GLU A 625 4.62 -3.75 14.62
CA GLU A 625 5.97 -3.44 15.13
C GLU A 625 7.02 -4.54 14.87
N TYR A 626 6.62 -5.68 14.28
CA TYR A 626 7.51 -6.81 13.98
C TYR A 626 7.80 -6.96 12.49
N THR A 627 7.35 -6.00 11.68
CA THR A 627 7.53 -5.99 10.24
C THR A 627 8.63 -5.00 9.84
N ARG A 628 9.53 -5.42 8.96
CA ARG A 628 10.44 -4.52 8.24
C ARG A 628 10.02 -4.41 6.79
N ALA A 629 10.19 -3.25 6.18
CA ALA A 629 9.77 -2.99 4.80
C ALA A 629 10.93 -2.43 3.96
N GLY A 630 10.97 -2.75 2.67
CA GLY A 630 11.87 -2.14 1.68
C GLY A 630 11.17 -2.03 0.33
N ILE A 631 11.61 -1.11 -0.53
CA ILE A 631 11.07 -0.93 -1.89
C ILE A 631 12.22 -1.08 -2.89
N ILE A 632 11.98 -1.79 -3.98
CA ILE A 632 12.86 -1.85 -5.15
C ILE A 632 12.01 -1.42 -6.34
N THR A 633 12.43 -0.37 -7.03
CA THR A 633 11.86 -0.02 -8.34
C THR A 633 12.59 -0.76 -9.45
N TYR A 634 11.91 -1.01 -10.56
CA TYR A 634 12.51 -1.64 -11.73
C TYR A 634 11.89 -1.13 -13.03
N SER A 635 12.73 -0.96 -14.05
CA SER A 635 12.34 -0.72 -15.45
C SER A 635 13.16 -1.67 -16.34
N ASP A 636 14.21 -1.16 -16.99
CA ASP A 636 15.24 -1.94 -17.69
C ASP A 636 15.88 -2.98 -16.76
N TYR A 637 16.16 -2.58 -15.52
CA TYR A 637 16.73 -3.39 -14.44
C TYR A 637 16.29 -2.84 -13.07
N ALA A 638 16.70 -3.48 -11.97
CA ALA A 638 16.37 -3.03 -10.62
C ALA A 638 17.22 -1.82 -10.17
N ASN A 639 16.60 -0.69 -9.82
CA ASN A 639 17.26 0.61 -9.60
C ASN A 639 18.14 0.68 -8.35
N ILE A 640 18.01 -0.28 -7.42
CA ILE A 640 18.95 -0.40 -6.27
C ILE A 640 20.39 -0.68 -6.73
N ASN A 641 20.61 -0.98 -8.02
CA ASN A 641 21.94 -1.06 -8.61
C ASN A 641 22.59 0.32 -8.85
N ASP A 642 21.81 1.41 -8.85
CA ASP A 642 22.28 2.76 -9.18
C ASP A 642 22.69 3.57 -7.94
N SER A 643 23.76 4.35 -8.08
CA SER A 643 24.18 5.33 -7.07
C SER A 643 23.43 6.66 -7.30
N PRO A 644 22.86 7.30 -6.26
CA PRO A 644 23.06 7.04 -4.83
C PRO A 644 21.99 6.14 -4.17
N ILE A 645 21.03 5.58 -4.91
CA ILE A 645 19.91 4.79 -4.36
C ILE A 645 20.45 3.62 -3.51
N ASN A 646 21.45 2.90 -4.01
CA ASN A 646 22.10 1.79 -3.31
C ASN A 646 22.63 2.17 -1.90
N ASP A 647 23.19 3.38 -1.76
CA ASP A 647 23.80 3.82 -0.49
C ASP A 647 22.74 4.14 0.59
N SER A 648 21.50 4.41 0.17
CA SER A 648 20.38 4.78 1.05
C SER A 648 19.43 3.62 1.36
N TRP A 649 19.51 2.53 0.60
CA TRP A 649 18.56 1.43 0.69
C TRP A 649 18.85 0.49 1.87
N LYS A 650 17.80 0.12 2.61
CA LYS A 650 17.82 -0.94 3.64
C LYS A 650 16.41 -1.51 3.85
N PHE A 651 16.32 -2.57 4.65
CA PHE A 651 15.05 -2.90 5.31
C PHE A 651 14.81 -1.92 6.46
N PHE A 652 13.77 -1.11 6.34
CA PHE A 652 13.36 -0.14 7.34
C PHE A 652 12.42 -0.79 8.36
N ASP A 653 12.72 -0.64 9.65
CA ASP A 653 11.90 -1.14 10.73
C ASP A 653 10.59 -0.34 10.85
N ALA A 654 9.44 -1.01 10.73
CA ALA A 654 8.15 -0.35 10.81
C ALA A 654 7.87 0.22 12.21
N ALA A 655 8.55 -0.17 13.28
CA ALA A 655 8.39 0.44 14.59
C ALA A 655 9.22 1.71 14.75
N THR A 656 10.46 1.72 14.26
CA THR A 656 11.45 2.78 14.59
C THR A 656 11.88 3.65 13.42
N GLU A 657 11.71 3.22 12.17
CA GLU A 657 12.31 3.84 10.97
C GLU A 657 11.26 4.24 9.91
N ARG A 658 10.00 4.43 10.30
CA ARG A 658 8.89 4.80 9.38
C ARG A 658 9.17 6.06 8.56
N GLU A 659 9.72 7.09 9.21
CA GLU A 659 10.06 8.36 8.55
C GLU A 659 11.21 8.20 7.54
N GLU A 660 12.18 7.34 7.84
CA GLU A 660 13.27 7.05 6.89
C GLU A 660 12.73 6.31 5.66
N PHE A 661 11.82 5.36 5.86
CA PHE A 661 11.12 4.69 4.75
C PHE A 661 10.32 5.67 3.91
N LEU A 662 9.54 6.57 4.54
CA LEU A 662 8.76 7.59 3.85
C LEU A 662 9.66 8.47 3.00
N ASN A 663 10.73 9.01 3.60
CA ASN A 663 11.68 9.86 2.89
C ASN A 663 12.35 9.13 1.72
N TYR A 664 12.79 7.88 1.93
CA TYR A 664 13.34 7.07 0.85
C TYR A 664 12.31 6.88 -0.28
N THR A 665 11.07 6.50 0.07
CA THR A 665 10.00 6.26 -0.91
C THR A 665 9.72 7.49 -1.76
N LEU A 666 9.72 8.69 -1.18
CA LEU A 666 9.49 9.94 -1.90
C LEU A 666 10.65 10.34 -2.84
N THR A 667 11.83 9.74 -2.70
CA THR A 667 12.94 9.93 -3.65
C THR A 667 12.81 9.08 -4.91
N LEU A 668 11.90 8.10 -4.92
CA LEU A 668 11.69 7.22 -6.06
C LEU A 668 10.93 7.96 -7.18
N SER A 669 11.37 7.78 -8.42
CA SER A 669 10.78 8.36 -9.62
C SER A 669 10.53 7.29 -10.68
N VAL A 670 9.66 7.60 -11.64
CA VAL A 670 9.52 6.80 -12.86
C VAL A 670 10.79 6.94 -13.72
N ASP A 671 11.09 5.90 -14.50
CA ASP A 671 12.08 5.94 -15.56
C ASP A 671 11.38 6.40 -16.85
N GLU A 672 11.41 7.72 -17.09
CA GLU A 672 10.73 8.36 -18.22
C GLU A 672 11.33 7.93 -19.57
N ASP A 673 12.58 7.46 -19.60
CA ASP A 673 13.28 7.09 -20.83
C ASP A 673 13.00 5.64 -21.23
N SER A 674 12.58 4.79 -20.30
CA SER A 674 12.34 3.37 -20.54
C SER A 674 10.87 3.00 -20.61
N LYS A 675 10.51 2.27 -21.66
CA LYS A 675 9.22 1.57 -21.81
C LYS A 675 9.30 0.08 -21.39
N ARG A 676 10.40 -0.32 -20.75
CA ARG A 676 10.69 -1.72 -20.43
C ARG A 676 10.31 -2.06 -19.00
N SER A 677 9.58 -3.15 -18.81
CA SER A 677 9.29 -3.79 -17.53
C SER A 677 10.05 -5.12 -17.40
N ASN A 678 11.16 -5.12 -16.67
CA ASN A 678 11.99 -6.29 -16.41
C ASN A 678 11.78 -6.85 -14.99
N LEU A 679 10.58 -7.38 -14.74
CA LEU A 679 10.23 -8.00 -13.46
C LEU A 679 11.17 -9.15 -13.05
N GLY A 680 11.74 -9.87 -14.03
CA GLY A 680 12.73 -10.93 -13.77
C GLY A 680 13.94 -10.39 -13.00
N ASP A 681 14.47 -9.22 -13.39
CA ASP A 681 15.55 -8.55 -12.65
C ASP A 681 15.08 -8.03 -11.28
N GLY A 682 13.86 -7.51 -11.19
CA GLY A 682 13.25 -7.13 -9.91
C GLY A 682 13.20 -8.28 -8.90
N LEU A 683 12.71 -9.45 -9.32
CA LEU A 683 12.64 -10.67 -8.50
C LEU A 683 14.02 -11.24 -8.18
N ARG A 684 14.95 -11.21 -9.15
CA ARG A 684 16.33 -11.68 -8.94
C ARG A 684 17.02 -10.83 -7.88
N LYS A 685 16.83 -9.50 -7.92
CA LYS A 685 17.39 -8.58 -6.92
C LYS A 685 16.70 -8.72 -5.57
N ALA A 686 15.38 -8.98 -5.53
CA ALA A 686 14.68 -9.33 -4.30
C ALA A 686 15.32 -10.55 -3.61
N LEU A 687 15.68 -11.58 -4.38
CA LEU A 687 16.35 -12.77 -3.84
C LEU A 687 17.74 -12.46 -3.29
N ASP A 688 18.52 -11.60 -3.95
CA ASP A 688 19.83 -11.12 -3.44
C ASP A 688 19.68 -10.40 -2.10
N VAL A 689 18.69 -9.51 -2.03
CA VAL A 689 18.34 -8.76 -0.82
C VAL A 689 18.01 -9.72 0.33
N PHE A 690 17.15 -10.70 0.10
CA PHE A 690 16.82 -11.69 1.13
C PHE A 690 18.02 -12.59 1.50
N ASN A 691 18.96 -12.81 0.60
CA ASN A 691 20.18 -13.57 0.92
C ASN A 691 21.21 -12.77 1.73
N LYS A 692 21.23 -11.43 1.61
CA LYS A 692 22.25 -10.57 2.23
C LYS A 692 21.79 -9.86 3.50
N TYR A 693 20.55 -9.36 3.53
CA TYR A 693 20.10 -8.37 4.52
C TYR A 693 18.93 -8.85 5.41
N SER A 694 18.39 -10.02 5.13
CA SER A 694 17.24 -10.59 5.81
C SER A 694 17.59 -11.36 7.08
N ASP A 695 16.64 -11.42 8.02
CA ASP A 695 16.59 -12.45 9.06
C ASP A 695 16.14 -13.78 8.42
N PRO A 696 16.97 -14.85 8.46
CA PRO A 696 16.64 -16.13 7.84
C PRO A 696 15.30 -16.69 8.32
N GLU A 697 14.94 -16.54 9.60
CA GLU A 697 13.74 -17.12 10.20
C GLU A 697 12.47 -16.26 10.01
N ALA A 698 12.61 -15.02 9.51
CA ALA A 698 11.49 -14.12 9.28
C ALA A 698 10.65 -14.55 8.07
N ASP A 699 9.33 -14.46 8.20
CA ASP A 699 8.40 -14.70 7.09
C ASP A 699 8.49 -13.55 6.07
N LYS A 700 8.51 -13.88 4.78
CA LYS A 700 8.86 -12.94 3.71
C LYS A 700 7.69 -12.72 2.76
N TYR A 701 7.50 -11.48 2.36
CA TYR A 701 6.51 -11.07 1.37
C TYR A 701 7.18 -10.29 0.25
N ILE A 702 6.81 -10.60 -0.99
CA ILE A 702 7.09 -9.76 -2.15
C ILE A 702 5.75 -9.23 -2.66
N TYR A 703 5.54 -7.92 -2.56
CA TYR A 703 4.39 -7.23 -3.14
C TYR A 703 4.80 -6.64 -4.49
N ILE A 704 4.19 -7.09 -5.57
CA ILE A 704 4.53 -6.68 -6.94
C ILE A 704 3.45 -5.72 -7.44
N PHE A 705 3.80 -4.47 -7.70
CA PHE A 705 2.93 -3.45 -8.26
C PHE A 705 3.33 -3.21 -9.72
N THR A 706 2.48 -3.59 -10.66
CA THR A 706 2.72 -3.41 -12.10
C THR A 706 1.39 -3.39 -12.87
N SER A 707 1.37 -2.70 -14.02
CA SER A 707 0.28 -2.79 -15.00
C SER A 707 0.70 -3.48 -16.31
N LEU A 708 1.96 -3.94 -16.41
CA LEU A 708 2.52 -4.53 -17.63
C LEU A 708 2.90 -6.01 -17.46
N ASP A 709 2.69 -6.76 -18.54
CA ASP A 709 3.31 -8.05 -18.71
C ASP A 709 4.82 -7.83 -18.99
N PRO A 710 5.75 -8.58 -18.38
CA PRO A 710 7.17 -8.30 -18.52
C PRO A 710 7.61 -8.34 -19.99
N ASN A 711 8.03 -7.19 -20.51
CA ASN A 711 8.41 -7.00 -21.91
C ASN A 711 9.93 -6.83 -22.09
N ALA A 712 10.72 -7.09 -21.04
CA ALA A 712 12.17 -7.06 -21.09
C ALA A 712 12.80 -8.14 -20.21
N TYR A 713 14.04 -8.48 -20.55
CA TYR A 713 14.81 -9.48 -19.81
C TYR A 713 16.31 -9.24 -19.88
N THR A 714 17.03 -9.82 -18.92
CA THR A 714 18.49 -9.72 -18.85
C THR A 714 19.15 -11.03 -19.27
N ARG A 715 20.05 -10.95 -20.26
CA ARG A 715 20.90 -12.09 -20.66
C ARG A 715 22.14 -12.19 -19.79
N SER A 716 22.65 -13.42 -19.65
CA SER A 716 23.88 -13.67 -18.91
C SER A 716 25.06 -12.92 -19.53
N HIS A 717 25.85 -12.30 -18.65
CA HIS A 717 27.12 -11.67 -18.99
C HIS A 717 28.19 -12.68 -19.49
N LEU A 718 27.96 -13.98 -19.31
CA LEU A 718 28.90 -15.06 -19.66
C LEU A 718 28.81 -15.51 -21.12
N SER A 719 27.97 -14.87 -21.95
CA SER A 719 27.83 -15.14 -23.40
C SER A 719 27.37 -16.57 -23.76
N ASP A 720 26.59 -17.22 -22.89
CA ASP A 720 26.00 -18.55 -23.12
C ASP A 720 24.61 -18.50 -23.79
N GLY A 721 24.03 -17.30 -23.92
CA GLY A 721 22.70 -17.09 -24.48
C GLY A 721 21.56 -17.42 -23.50
N LEU A 722 21.86 -17.67 -22.22
CA LEU A 722 20.88 -17.89 -21.16
C LEU A 722 20.50 -16.58 -20.47
N PHE A 723 19.48 -16.65 -19.61
CA PHE A 723 19.12 -15.54 -18.72
C PHE A 723 20.14 -15.37 -17.60
N GLU A 724 20.32 -14.15 -17.11
CA GLU A 724 21.12 -13.90 -15.92
C GLU A 724 20.34 -14.35 -14.68
N THR A 725 20.79 -15.40 -13.99
CA THR A 725 20.07 -15.98 -12.86
C THR A 725 20.82 -15.85 -11.54
N ASP A 726 22.06 -15.34 -11.54
CA ASP A 726 22.79 -15.09 -10.31
C ASP A 726 22.22 -13.86 -9.60
N PRO A 727 21.67 -14.00 -8.37
CA PRO A 727 21.16 -12.86 -7.62
C PRO A 727 22.23 -11.80 -7.33
N LYS A 728 23.51 -12.20 -7.24
CA LYS A 728 24.59 -11.29 -6.81
C LYS A 728 25.12 -10.37 -7.90
N VAL A 729 24.77 -10.63 -9.16
CA VAL A 729 25.28 -9.88 -10.31
C VAL A 729 24.45 -8.61 -10.49
N ASP A 730 25.08 -7.44 -10.42
CA ASP A 730 24.42 -6.19 -10.80
C ASP A 730 24.40 -6.09 -12.33
N THR A 731 23.26 -5.70 -12.89
CA THR A 731 23.03 -5.71 -14.33
C THR A 731 23.47 -4.42 -15.01
N ASN A 732 23.67 -4.50 -16.33
CA ASN A 732 24.14 -3.39 -17.16
C ASN A 732 23.27 -3.33 -18.42
N ALA A 733 22.91 -2.11 -18.85
CA ALA A 733 22.13 -1.83 -20.05
C ALA A 733 22.57 -2.62 -21.31
N ALA A 734 23.86 -2.95 -21.44
CA ALA A 734 24.38 -3.74 -22.55
C ALA A 734 23.83 -5.18 -22.66
N TYR A 735 23.22 -5.70 -21.59
CA TYR A 735 22.70 -7.07 -21.52
C TYR A 735 21.17 -7.13 -21.43
N ILE A 736 20.50 -6.00 -21.63
CA ILE A 736 19.05 -5.85 -21.52
C ILE A 736 18.47 -5.90 -22.93
N TYR A 737 17.44 -6.70 -23.10
CA TYR A 737 16.82 -6.96 -24.39
C TYR A 737 15.33 -6.73 -24.32
N ASP A 738 14.80 -6.05 -25.34
CA ASP A 738 13.37 -5.90 -25.59
C ASP A 738 12.72 -7.23 -26.01
N GLU A 739 11.51 -7.44 -25.54
CA GLU A 739 10.64 -8.48 -26.05
C GLU A 739 10.13 -8.10 -27.44
N THR A 740 10.67 -8.76 -28.47
CA THR A 740 10.27 -8.46 -29.85
C THR A 740 9.15 -9.37 -30.38
N VAL A 741 9.04 -10.64 -29.93
CA VAL A 741 7.93 -11.56 -30.31
C VAL A 741 7.74 -12.82 -29.42
N ASN A 742 8.55 -13.09 -28.39
CA ASN A 742 8.76 -14.47 -27.89
C ASN A 742 8.44 -14.79 -26.41
N GLY A 743 7.76 -13.95 -25.64
CA GLY A 743 7.43 -14.27 -24.24
C GLY A 743 8.66 -14.49 -23.35
N GLU A 744 9.82 -13.93 -23.74
CA GLU A 744 11.10 -14.16 -23.08
C GLU A 744 11.17 -13.46 -21.72
N GLY A 745 10.48 -12.32 -21.54
CA GLY A 745 10.35 -11.67 -20.23
C GLY A 745 9.66 -12.59 -19.22
N ASN A 746 8.52 -13.14 -19.59
CA ASN A 746 7.81 -14.15 -18.79
C ASN A 746 8.61 -15.44 -18.58
N GLN A 747 9.36 -15.89 -19.60
CA GLN A 747 10.26 -17.03 -19.42
C GLN A 747 11.36 -16.74 -18.40
N TYR A 748 11.88 -15.53 -18.39
CA TYR A 748 12.87 -15.11 -17.41
C TYR A 748 12.30 -15.13 -15.99
N VAL A 749 11.09 -14.58 -15.79
CA VAL A 749 10.35 -14.68 -14.51
C VAL A 749 10.24 -16.13 -14.04
N ARG A 750 9.83 -17.05 -14.92
CA ARG A 750 9.74 -18.49 -14.59
C ARG A 750 11.08 -19.09 -14.14
N GLU A 751 12.21 -18.69 -14.74
CA GLU A 751 13.52 -19.18 -14.29
C GLU A 751 13.90 -18.65 -12.91
N ILE A 752 13.60 -17.39 -12.59
CA ILE A 752 13.82 -16.82 -11.26
C ILE A 752 12.88 -17.44 -10.22
N MET A 753 11.64 -17.75 -10.58
CA MET A 753 10.69 -18.43 -9.69
C MET A 753 11.18 -19.81 -9.24
N LYS A 754 11.90 -20.56 -10.09
CA LYS A 754 12.56 -21.82 -9.67
C LYS A 754 13.59 -21.60 -8.55
N LEU A 755 14.27 -20.46 -8.53
CA LEU A 755 15.20 -20.10 -7.46
C LEU A 755 14.47 -19.75 -6.17
N ILE A 756 13.32 -19.06 -6.26
CA ILE A 756 12.46 -18.75 -5.12
C ILE A 756 11.87 -20.05 -4.52
N GLU A 757 11.41 -20.99 -5.35
CA GLU A 757 10.97 -22.31 -4.89
C GLU A 757 12.09 -23.06 -4.17
N LYS A 758 13.31 -23.02 -4.71
CA LYS A 758 14.49 -23.60 -4.05
C LYS A 758 14.78 -22.93 -2.70
N TYR A 759 14.64 -21.62 -2.60
CA TYR A 759 14.76 -20.88 -1.34
C TYR A 759 13.72 -21.33 -0.32
N ASN A 760 12.45 -21.47 -0.76
CA ASN A 760 11.31 -21.88 0.07
C ASN A 760 11.37 -23.35 0.54
N ASN A 761 12.11 -24.20 -0.16
CA ASN A 761 12.33 -25.59 0.22
C ASN A 761 13.40 -25.77 1.32
N ASN A 762 14.11 -24.71 1.71
CA ASN A 762 15.05 -24.75 2.82
C ASN A 762 14.31 -24.61 4.16
N HIS A 763 14.40 -25.62 5.03
CA HIS A 763 13.71 -25.66 6.32
C HIS A 763 14.12 -24.57 7.32
N VAL A 764 15.30 -23.95 7.14
CA VAL A 764 15.79 -22.87 8.00
C VAL A 764 15.19 -21.52 7.62
N ASN A 765 14.81 -21.35 6.35
CA ASN A 765 14.36 -20.08 5.84
C ASN A 765 12.85 -19.89 6.04
N GLY A 766 12.45 -18.72 6.52
CA GLY A 766 11.07 -18.25 6.39
C GLY A 766 10.69 -18.17 4.91
N LYS A 767 9.49 -18.65 4.59
CA LYS A 767 9.03 -18.77 3.20
C LYS A 767 8.74 -17.39 2.61
N ILE A 768 9.10 -17.22 1.35
CA ILE A 768 8.74 -16.09 0.49
C ILE A 768 7.35 -16.33 -0.08
N LYS A 769 6.43 -15.39 0.17
CA LYS A 769 5.09 -15.33 -0.41
C LYS A 769 5.01 -14.19 -1.40
N LEU A 770 4.51 -14.45 -2.61
CA LEU A 770 4.33 -13.43 -3.63
C LEU A 770 2.88 -12.98 -3.66
N ILE A 771 2.69 -11.68 -3.84
CA ILE A 771 1.38 -11.05 -4.02
C ILE A 771 1.49 -10.10 -5.21
N LEU A 772 0.62 -10.29 -6.20
CA LEU A 772 0.53 -9.43 -7.38
C LEU A 772 -0.60 -8.41 -7.19
N VAL A 773 -0.23 -7.14 -7.31
CA VAL A 773 -1.13 -5.99 -7.39
C VAL A 773 -1.11 -5.51 -8.84
N ASP A 774 -2.11 -6.00 -9.58
CA ASP A 774 -2.38 -5.69 -10.98
C ASP A 774 -3.01 -4.30 -11.10
N LEU A 775 -2.23 -3.33 -11.57
CA LEU A 775 -2.62 -1.93 -11.70
C LEU A 775 -3.41 -1.62 -12.99
N THR A 776 -3.72 -2.61 -13.83
CA THR A 776 -4.39 -2.37 -15.13
C THR A 776 -5.76 -1.70 -14.98
N ASN A 777 -6.56 -2.11 -13.99
CA ASN A 777 -7.87 -1.48 -13.75
C ASN A 777 -7.72 -0.05 -13.19
N TYR A 778 -6.73 0.18 -12.34
CA TYR A 778 -6.38 1.53 -11.87
C TYR A 778 -6.01 2.45 -13.03
N ILE A 779 -5.08 2.05 -13.90
CA ILE A 779 -4.64 2.84 -15.07
C ILE A 779 -5.84 3.13 -15.98
N LYS A 780 -6.65 2.12 -16.26
CA LYS A 780 -7.84 2.26 -17.09
C LYS A 780 -8.84 3.27 -16.53
N GLU A 781 -9.22 3.15 -15.25
CA GLU A 781 -10.16 4.08 -14.61
C GLU A 781 -9.59 5.49 -14.49
N PHE A 782 -8.29 5.60 -14.21
CA PHE A 782 -7.57 6.87 -14.16
C PHE A 782 -7.64 7.59 -15.51
N ASN A 783 -7.35 6.88 -16.61
CA ASN A 783 -7.40 7.42 -17.97
C ASN A 783 -8.82 7.78 -18.40
N ILE A 784 -9.83 6.98 -18.05
CA ILE A 784 -11.24 7.32 -18.31
C ILE A 784 -11.67 8.57 -17.54
N LYS A 785 -11.33 8.66 -16.24
CA LYS A 785 -11.53 9.87 -15.45
C LYS A 785 -10.80 11.06 -16.10
N ASN A 786 -9.69 10.75 -16.76
CA ASN A 786 -8.91 11.67 -17.56
C ASN A 786 -9.37 11.88 -19.00
N GLY A 787 -10.61 11.50 -19.35
CA GLY A 787 -11.21 11.85 -20.64
C GLY A 787 -10.82 10.94 -21.81
N ALA A 788 -9.97 9.94 -21.58
CA ALA A 788 -9.67 8.89 -22.56
C ALA A 788 -10.92 8.04 -22.80
N LYS A 789 -11.14 7.61 -24.05
CA LYS A 789 -12.17 6.63 -24.36
C LYS A 789 -11.71 5.25 -23.93
N GLU A 790 -12.59 4.50 -23.29
CA GLU A 790 -12.29 3.12 -22.85
C GLU A 790 -11.76 2.23 -23.99
N SER A 791 -12.24 2.42 -25.22
CA SER A 791 -11.79 1.65 -26.39
C SER A 791 -10.41 2.02 -26.93
N GLU A 792 -9.84 3.13 -26.47
CA GLU A 792 -8.54 3.66 -26.90
C GLU A 792 -7.44 3.37 -25.86
N ILE A 793 -7.81 2.87 -24.67
CA ILE A 793 -6.87 2.47 -23.62
C ILE A 793 -6.49 1.01 -23.84
N GLU A 794 -5.23 0.78 -24.19
CA GLU A 794 -4.64 -0.56 -24.23
C GLU A 794 -4.02 -0.86 -22.86
N VAL A 795 -4.42 -1.99 -22.25
CA VAL A 795 -3.84 -2.51 -21.01
C VAL A 795 -3.59 -3.99 -21.16
N ASP A 796 -2.55 -4.48 -20.51
CA ASP A 796 -2.19 -5.88 -20.53
C ASP A 796 -3.15 -6.75 -19.71
N VAL A 797 -3.10 -8.06 -19.95
CA VAL A 797 -3.87 -9.05 -19.19
C VAL A 797 -2.92 -9.85 -18.30
N LEU A 798 -2.77 -9.43 -17.04
CA LEU A 798 -1.76 -9.98 -16.13
C LEU A 798 -2.15 -11.32 -15.47
N THR A 799 -3.24 -11.95 -15.90
CA THR A 799 -3.62 -13.29 -15.38
C THR A 799 -2.60 -14.36 -15.75
N ASN A 800 -1.91 -14.22 -16.90
CA ASN A 800 -0.84 -15.14 -17.29
C ASN A 800 0.41 -14.92 -16.44
N LEU A 801 0.77 -13.66 -16.19
CA LEU A 801 1.85 -13.31 -15.27
C LEU A 801 1.59 -13.87 -13.87
N ALA A 802 0.36 -13.76 -13.36
CA ALA A 802 -0.01 -14.35 -12.07
C ALA A 802 0.28 -15.86 -12.04
N TYR A 803 -0.05 -16.59 -13.10
CA TYR A 803 0.26 -18.02 -13.23
C TYR A 803 1.78 -18.28 -13.27
N ASP A 804 2.55 -17.48 -14.00
CA ASP A 804 4.01 -17.58 -14.08
C ASP A 804 4.70 -17.30 -12.73
N LEU A 805 4.08 -16.48 -11.87
CA LEU A 805 4.48 -16.23 -10.48
C LEU A 805 4.01 -17.34 -9.51
N GLY A 806 3.28 -18.34 -9.99
CA GLY A 806 2.72 -19.42 -9.16
C GLY A 806 1.52 -19.00 -8.32
N ILE A 807 0.81 -17.93 -8.70
CA ILE A 807 -0.36 -17.40 -8.00
C ILE A 807 -1.64 -17.97 -8.61
N ASP A 808 -2.46 -18.64 -7.79
CA ASP A 808 -3.79 -19.08 -8.18
C ASP A 808 -4.80 -17.93 -8.01
N ILE A 809 -5.28 -17.40 -9.14
CA ILE A 809 -6.28 -16.32 -9.17
C ILE A 809 -7.68 -16.76 -8.71
N SER A 810 -7.94 -18.07 -8.65
CA SER A 810 -9.23 -18.65 -8.27
C SER A 810 -9.32 -19.04 -6.79
N ASP A 811 -8.20 -19.06 -6.07
CA ASP A 811 -8.15 -19.41 -4.66
C ASP A 811 -8.64 -18.24 -3.78
N SER A 812 -9.84 -18.40 -3.20
CA SER A 812 -10.44 -17.39 -2.32
C SER A 812 -9.79 -17.30 -0.93
N ASP A 813 -9.08 -18.36 -0.51
CA ASP A 813 -8.58 -18.53 0.84
C ASP A 813 -7.17 -17.92 0.98
N GLU A 814 -6.31 -18.12 -0.03
CA GLU A 814 -4.98 -17.51 -0.13
C GLU A 814 -4.90 -16.39 -1.19
N LYS A 815 -5.97 -15.57 -1.34
CA LYS A 815 -6.01 -14.45 -2.30
C LYS A 815 -4.70 -13.64 -2.30
N ALA A 816 -3.92 -13.85 -3.37
CA ALA A 816 -2.60 -13.26 -3.63
C ALA A 816 -2.57 -12.45 -4.94
N TYR A 817 -3.70 -12.37 -5.64
CA TYR A 817 -3.91 -11.51 -6.80
C TYR A 817 -4.95 -10.43 -6.47
N TYR A 818 -4.59 -9.17 -6.70
CA TYR A 818 -5.43 -8.00 -6.49
C TYR A 818 -5.41 -7.13 -7.75
N CYS A 819 -6.58 -6.70 -8.21
CA CYS A 819 -6.70 -5.73 -9.30
C CYS A 819 -7.50 -4.54 -8.78
N PRO A 820 -6.87 -3.60 -8.04
CA PRO A 820 -7.56 -2.48 -7.40
C PRO A 820 -8.12 -1.48 -8.43
N SER A 821 -9.24 -0.86 -8.07
CA SER A 821 -9.81 0.32 -8.75
C SER A 821 -9.09 1.61 -8.37
N LEU A 822 -9.39 2.72 -9.04
CA LEU A 822 -8.91 4.05 -8.66
C LEU A 822 -9.35 4.42 -7.25
N GLU A 823 -10.59 4.10 -6.89
CA GLU A 823 -11.12 4.33 -5.55
C GLU A 823 -10.36 3.51 -4.49
N ASP A 824 -10.01 2.27 -4.80
CA ASP A 824 -9.26 1.39 -3.88
C ASP A 824 -7.86 1.93 -3.55
N ILE A 825 -7.17 2.49 -4.55
CA ILE A 825 -5.89 3.17 -4.33
C ILE A 825 -6.09 4.41 -3.47
N GLN A 826 -7.02 5.29 -3.85
CA GLN A 826 -7.23 6.58 -3.18
C GLN A 826 -7.75 6.45 -1.74
N SER A 827 -8.58 5.44 -1.48
CA SER A 827 -9.08 5.13 -0.13
C SER A 827 -8.11 4.28 0.69
N LEU A 828 -6.95 3.92 0.12
CA LEU A 828 -5.96 3.01 0.71
C LEU A 828 -6.53 1.62 1.05
N SER A 829 -7.61 1.18 0.40
CA SER A 829 -8.25 -0.11 0.72
C SER A 829 -7.28 -1.27 0.45
N ILE A 830 -6.53 -1.20 -0.65
CA ILE A 830 -5.53 -2.21 -1.01
C ILE A 830 -4.35 -2.19 -0.04
N ILE A 831 -3.88 -1.01 0.34
CA ILE A 831 -2.76 -0.82 1.27
C ILE A 831 -3.10 -1.43 2.64
N ASN A 832 -4.33 -1.20 3.12
CA ASN A 832 -4.86 -1.82 4.33
C ASN A 832 -4.98 -3.35 4.22
N GLU A 833 -5.39 -3.88 3.07
CA GLU A 833 -5.49 -5.33 2.85
C GLU A 833 -4.10 -6.00 2.86
N LEU A 834 -3.09 -5.38 2.23
CA LEU A 834 -1.71 -5.89 2.25
C LEU A 834 -1.13 -5.88 3.67
N ALA A 835 -1.32 -4.81 4.42
CA ALA A 835 -0.91 -4.75 5.82
C ALA A 835 -1.67 -5.76 6.68
N TYR A 836 -2.97 -5.95 6.45
CA TYR A 836 -3.76 -6.96 7.13
C TYR A 836 -3.21 -8.36 6.92
N ARG A 837 -2.78 -8.71 5.69
CA ARG A 837 -2.17 -10.02 5.42
C ARG A 837 -0.91 -10.25 6.24
N SER A 838 -0.03 -9.25 6.32
CA SER A 838 1.16 -9.31 7.17
C SER A 838 0.79 -9.40 8.66
N ASN A 839 -0.11 -8.53 9.14
CA ASN A 839 -0.43 -8.37 10.56
C ASN A 839 -1.31 -9.50 11.13
N SER A 840 -2.11 -10.16 10.28
CA SER A 840 -2.99 -11.26 10.69
C SER A 840 -2.31 -12.62 10.73
N MET A 841 -1.00 -12.68 10.42
CA MET A 841 -0.24 -13.90 10.61
C MET A 841 -0.28 -14.33 12.08
N PRO A 842 -0.72 -15.57 12.38
CA PRO A 842 -0.74 -16.04 13.75
C PRO A 842 0.70 -16.02 14.31
N PRO A 843 0.87 -15.62 15.58
CA PRO A 843 2.18 -15.59 16.21
C PRO A 843 2.77 -17.01 16.28
N LYS A 844 4.10 -17.11 16.32
CA LYS A 844 4.76 -18.41 16.48
C LYS A 844 4.63 -18.86 17.93
N LEU A 845 4.72 -20.16 18.18
CA LEU A 845 4.91 -20.63 19.55
C LEU A 845 6.24 -20.08 20.07
N ALA A 846 6.31 -19.77 21.37
CA ALA A 846 7.55 -19.29 21.98
C ALA A 846 8.61 -20.41 22.09
N VAL A 847 8.17 -21.67 22.07
CA VAL A 847 8.97 -22.89 21.91
C VAL A 847 8.22 -23.85 20.98
N GLU A 848 8.91 -24.48 20.04
CA GLU A 848 8.27 -25.35 19.03
C GLU A 848 8.32 -26.83 19.43
N ASN A 849 9.37 -27.23 20.16
CA ASN A 849 9.61 -28.63 20.52
C ASN A 849 10.31 -28.75 21.88
N LEU A 850 9.53 -28.65 22.96
CA LEU A 850 10.08 -28.73 24.32
C LEU A 850 10.55 -30.15 24.68
N LYS A 851 11.76 -30.26 25.24
CA LYS A 851 12.37 -31.52 25.71
C LYS A 851 12.94 -31.36 27.11
N ILE A 852 13.03 -32.47 27.85
CA ILE A 852 13.68 -32.52 29.17
C ILE A 852 15.19 -32.73 28.96
N SER A 853 16.02 -31.82 29.46
CA SER A 853 17.48 -32.02 29.48
C SER A 853 17.92 -32.84 30.68
N SER A 854 17.32 -32.59 31.84
CA SER A 854 17.60 -33.30 33.10
C SER A 854 16.53 -33.04 34.14
N ALA A 855 16.50 -33.88 35.17
CA ALA A 855 15.70 -33.66 36.37
C ALA A 855 16.55 -33.83 37.62
N GLN A 856 16.54 -32.85 38.53
CA GLN A 856 17.27 -32.90 39.79
C GLN A 856 16.33 -33.20 40.95
N PHE A 857 16.54 -34.33 41.61
CA PHE A 857 15.86 -34.72 42.84
C PHE A 857 16.69 -34.28 44.06
N GLU A 858 16.05 -33.59 45.00
CA GLU A 858 16.66 -33.13 46.25
C GLU A 858 15.75 -33.49 47.44
N LEU A 859 16.32 -34.13 48.46
CA LEU A 859 15.60 -34.43 49.71
C LEU A 859 16.53 -34.31 50.91
N SER A 860 16.06 -33.65 51.97
CA SER A 860 16.78 -33.51 53.23
C SER A 860 16.03 -34.23 54.34
N LEU A 861 16.60 -35.31 54.84
CA LEU A 861 16.02 -36.13 55.90
C LEU A 861 16.76 -35.88 57.23
N PRO A 862 16.09 -35.90 58.37
CA PRO A 862 16.76 -35.89 59.67
C PRO A 862 17.52 -37.19 59.93
N SER A 863 18.52 -37.17 60.82
CA SER A 863 19.38 -38.32 61.13
C SER A 863 18.64 -39.57 61.63
N TYR A 864 17.43 -39.42 62.18
CA TYR A 864 16.60 -40.54 62.62
C TYR A 864 15.80 -41.22 61.49
N ILE A 865 15.85 -40.70 60.25
CA ILE A 865 15.26 -41.34 59.05
C ILE A 865 16.39 -41.62 58.08
N LYS A 866 16.85 -42.88 58.07
CA LYS A 866 17.95 -43.31 57.22
C LYS A 866 17.45 -43.67 55.82
N PRO A 867 17.97 -43.05 54.75
CA PRO A 867 17.71 -43.49 53.38
C PRO A 867 18.50 -44.78 53.08
N VAL A 868 17.90 -45.70 52.31
CA VAL A 868 18.52 -46.96 51.91
C VAL A 868 18.82 -47.01 50.43
N GLU A 869 17.83 -46.71 49.60
CA GLU A 869 17.98 -46.69 48.14
C GLU A 869 16.90 -45.86 47.48
N LEU A 870 17.23 -45.26 46.34
CA LEU A 870 16.30 -44.66 45.40
C LEU A 870 16.14 -45.61 44.22
N PHE A 871 14.91 -45.86 43.76
CA PHE A 871 14.63 -46.86 42.73
C PHE A 871 13.38 -46.53 41.90
N PHE A 872 13.30 -47.09 40.70
CA PHE A 872 12.08 -47.09 39.89
C PHE A 872 11.25 -48.36 40.10
N LYS A 873 9.94 -48.23 39.99
CA LYS A 873 8.99 -49.35 39.96
C LYS A 873 8.25 -49.35 38.63
N ARG A 874 8.53 -50.35 37.78
CA ARG A 874 7.87 -50.49 36.47
C ARG A 874 6.48 -51.12 36.61
N ALA A 875 5.67 -51.04 35.55
CA ALA A 875 4.30 -51.58 35.49
C ALA A 875 4.17 -53.08 35.88
N SER A 876 5.26 -53.85 35.75
CA SER A 876 5.39 -55.25 36.18
C SER A 876 5.68 -55.43 37.68
N ASN A 877 5.65 -54.37 38.49
CA ASN A 877 6.11 -54.34 39.89
C ASN A 877 7.60 -54.72 40.09
N THR A 878 8.42 -54.74 39.04
CA THR A 878 9.86 -54.99 39.14
C THR A 878 10.58 -53.75 39.66
N LYS A 879 11.41 -53.93 40.70
CA LYS A 879 12.25 -52.90 41.33
C LYS A 879 13.56 -52.74 40.55
N GLU A 880 13.88 -51.50 40.16
CA GLU A 880 15.12 -51.14 39.47
C GLU A 880 15.86 -50.08 40.28
N SER A 881 16.89 -50.49 41.03
CA SER A 881 17.65 -49.59 41.89
C SER A 881 18.44 -48.55 41.06
N ILE A 882 18.28 -47.28 41.41
CA ILE A 882 18.94 -46.14 40.77
C ILE A 882 20.23 -45.81 41.52
N VAL A 883 20.13 -45.62 42.84
CA VAL A 883 21.30 -45.34 43.70
C VAL A 883 21.15 -46.03 45.05
N ASN A 884 22.25 -46.66 45.50
CA ASN A 884 22.36 -47.22 46.84
C ASN A 884 22.84 -46.13 47.81
N LEU A 885 22.02 -45.88 48.84
CA LEU A 885 22.22 -44.83 49.85
C LEU A 885 22.58 -45.42 51.23
N SER A 886 22.73 -46.73 51.37
CA SER A 886 22.91 -47.39 52.68
C SER A 886 24.17 -46.94 53.43
N GLY A 887 25.18 -46.47 52.69
CA GLY A 887 26.46 -45.95 53.19
C GLY A 887 26.51 -44.42 53.35
N LEU A 888 25.42 -43.69 53.03
CA LEU A 888 25.37 -42.23 53.18
C LEU A 888 25.50 -41.88 54.68
N ALA A 889 26.40 -40.96 55.01
CA ALA A 889 26.59 -40.47 56.38
C ALA A 889 25.83 -39.16 56.60
N ALA A 890 25.24 -38.99 57.79
CA ALA A 890 24.57 -37.74 58.15
C ALA A 890 25.61 -36.63 58.39
N SER A 891 25.37 -35.44 57.84
CA SER A 891 26.19 -34.25 58.06
C SER A 891 25.31 -33.16 58.66
N GLY A 892 25.75 -32.55 59.78
CA GLY A 892 24.96 -31.55 60.48
C GLY A 892 23.59 -32.06 60.98
N GLY A 893 23.48 -33.35 61.30
CA GLY A 893 22.23 -33.97 61.78
C GLY A 893 21.22 -34.33 60.68
N LYS A 894 21.59 -34.25 59.39
CA LYS A 894 20.71 -34.57 58.27
C LYS A 894 21.39 -35.43 57.21
N TYR A 895 20.59 -36.20 56.47
CA TYR A 895 20.96 -36.82 55.20
C TYR A 895 20.46 -35.93 54.06
N ASN A 896 21.39 -35.37 53.28
CA ASN A 896 21.05 -34.62 52.07
C ASN A 896 21.27 -35.53 50.87
N ILE A 897 20.21 -35.73 50.10
CA ILE A 897 20.20 -36.61 48.93
C ILE A 897 20.00 -35.71 47.72
N THR A 898 20.92 -35.78 46.78
CA THR A 898 20.82 -35.10 45.48
C THR A 898 21.13 -36.11 44.40
N TYR A 899 20.23 -36.25 43.42
CA TYR A 899 20.43 -37.11 42.27
C TYR A 899 19.93 -36.43 41.00
N THR A 900 20.69 -36.51 39.91
CA THR A 900 20.33 -35.92 38.62
C THR A 900 20.04 -37.03 37.63
N PHE A 901 18.82 -37.06 37.12
CA PHE A 901 18.39 -37.90 36.01
C PHE A 901 18.76 -37.24 34.69
N SER A 902 19.19 -38.03 33.71
CA SER A 902 19.55 -37.53 32.38
C SER A 902 18.33 -37.59 31.46
N GLY A 903 18.07 -36.53 30.70
CA GLY A 903 16.96 -36.51 29.75
C GLY A 903 15.60 -36.78 30.40
N ASP A 904 14.80 -37.62 29.76
CA ASP A 904 13.43 -38.00 30.13
C ASP A 904 13.35 -39.26 31.02
N GLU A 905 14.47 -39.68 31.64
CA GLU A 905 14.53 -40.88 32.49
C GLU A 905 13.50 -40.86 33.64
N LEU A 906 13.25 -39.70 34.25
CA LEU A 906 12.34 -39.57 35.39
C LEU A 906 10.89 -39.33 34.98
N ALA A 907 10.64 -38.64 33.87
CA ALA A 907 9.30 -38.25 33.44
C ALA A 907 9.26 -38.07 31.93
N THR A 908 8.09 -38.29 31.35
CA THR A 908 7.85 -38.05 29.93
C THR A 908 7.13 -36.72 29.77
N LEU A 909 7.48 -35.99 28.70
CA LEU A 909 6.79 -34.80 28.26
C LEU A 909 5.98 -35.11 27.01
N THR A 910 4.66 -35.03 27.09
CA THR A 910 3.76 -35.34 25.98
C THR A 910 3.24 -34.05 25.34
N ARG A 911 3.48 -33.86 24.04
CA ARG A 911 2.99 -32.72 23.27
C ARG A 911 1.48 -32.85 23.01
N ILE A 912 0.72 -31.80 23.31
CA ILE A 912 -0.74 -31.75 23.16
C ILE A 912 -1.12 -30.44 22.46
N SER A 913 -2.29 -30.41 21.80
CA SER A 913 -2.84 -29.21 21.14
C SER A 913 -1.83 -28.55 20.19
N ASP A 914 -1.18 -29.35 19.36
CA ASP A 914 -0.16 -28.94 18.39
C ASP A 914 1.01 -28.13 18.99
N GLY A 915 1.34 -28.33 20.28
CA GLY A 915 2.48 -27.68 20.96
C GLY A 915 2.12 -26.48 21.82
N LEU A 916 0.84 -26.11 21.90
CA LEU A 916 0.37 -25.09 22.85
C LEU A 916 0.46 -25.57 24.31
N LYS A 917 0.47 -26.89 24.52
CA LYS A 917 0.50 -27.49 25.84
C LYS A 917 1.35 -28.75 25.87
N TYR A 918 1.99 -28.99 27.01
CA TYR A 918 2.68 -30.23 27.32
C TYR A 918 2.22 -30.78 28.66
N ASP A 919 1.93 -32.08 28.71
CA ASP A 919 1.70 -32.78 29.97
C ASP A 919 3.01 -33.46 30.42
N LEU A 920 3.36 -33.24 31.68
CA LEU A 920 4.50 -33.84 32.36
C LEU A 920 3.97 -35.00 33.22
N GLU A 921 4.42 -36.22 32.95
CA GLU A 921 4.03 -37.40 33.72
C GLU A 921 5.25 -38.14 34.27
N SER A 922 5.31 -38.29 35.59
CA SER A 922 6.42 -38.98 36.25
C SER A 922 6.38 -40.49 36.04
N ASN A 923 7.56 -41.08 35.82
CA ASN A 923 7.78 -42.50 36.04
C ASN A 923 7.69 -42.82 37.54
N GLY A 924 7.36 -44.07 37.88
CA GLY A 924 7.17 -44.50 39.27
C GLY A 924 8.47 -44.49 40.09
N LEU A 925 8.86 -43.31 40.59
CA LEU A 925 10.02 -43.09 41.46
C LEU A 925 9.67 -43.39 42.92
N TYR A 926 10.53 -44.15 43.59
CA TYR A 926 10.38 -44.53 45.00
C TYR A 926 11.71 -44.45 45.76
N MET A 927 11.63 -44.26 47.07
CA MET A 927 12.76 -44.35 47.99
C MET A 927 12.44 -45.27 49.15
N THR A 928 13.35 -46.18 49.49
CA THR A 928 13.26 -47.00 50.71
C THR A 928 13.88 -46.23 51.87
N LEU A 929 13.11 -45.98 52.93
CA LEU A 929 13.53 -45.34 54.18
C LEU A 929 13.46 -46.32 55.34
N ILE A 930 14.36 -46.16 56.32
CA ILE A 930 14.33 -46.87 57.59
C ILE A 930 14.30 -45.85 58.71
N VAL A 931 13.39 -46.02 59.66
CA VAL A 931 13.37 -45.18 60.86
C VAL A 931 14.29 -45.78 61.92
N ASN A 932 15.28 -45.00 62.36
CA ASN A 932 16.23 -45.38 63.40
C ASN A 932 15.72 -44.96 64.78
N SER A 933 16.30 -45.53 65.84
CA SER A 933 16.08 -45.06 67.21
C SER A 933 16.57 -43.61 67.36
N SER A 934 15.66 -42.71 67.73
CA SER A 934 15.96 -41.34 68.15
C SER A 934 15.81 -41.22 69.67
N ASP A 935 16.71 -40.50 70.33
CA ASP A 935 16.58 -40.13 71.75
C ASP A 935 15.50 -39.04 71.96
N ASP A 936 14.96 -38.46 70.88
CA ASP A 936 14.03 -37.32 70.90
C ASP A 936 12.52 -37.72 70.92
N TRP A 937 12.19 -39.01 71.05
CA TRP A 937 10.79 -39.44 71.16
C TRP A 937 10.35 -39.60 72.61
N ASP A 938 9.39 -38.76 73.01
CA ASP A 938 8.85 -38.71 74.37
C ASP A 938 7.98 -39.94 74.67
N ASP A 939 8.51 -40.83 75.52
CA ASP A 939 7.89 -42.10 75.92
C ASP A 939 6.92 -41.84 77.09
N GLY A 940 5.76 -41.26 76.80
CA GLY A 940 4.75 -41.01 77.81
C GLY A 940 4.34 -42.31 78.53
N ASP A 941 4.55 -42.38 79.85
CA ASP A 941 4.10 -43.35 80.89
C ASP A 941 3.95 -44.86 80.56
N ASN A 942 4.33 -45.36 79.38
CA ASN A 942 4.11 -46.76 78.96
C ASN A 942 5.39 -47.42 78.39
N PRO A 943 6.18 -48.15 79.22
CA PRO A 943 7.58 -48.54 78.93
C PRO A 943 7.77 -49.66 77.88
N LEU A 944 6.72 -50.03 77.14
CA LEU A 944 6.70 -51.15 76.19
C LEU A 944 6.35 -50.74 74.76
N THR A 945 5.98 -49.48 74.50
CA THR A 945 5.59 -49.02 73.17
C THR A 945 5.95 -47.55 72.95
N VAL A 946 6.95 -47.29 72.09
CA VAL A 946 7.31 -45.94 71.67
C VAL A 946 6.43 -45.56 70.47
N LYS A 947 5.78 -44.39 70.52
CA LYS A 947 4.97 -43.85 69.41
C LYS A 947 5.47 -42.46 69.01
N GLY A 948 5.64 -42.25 67.71
CA GLY A 948 6.07 -40.98 67.15
C GLY A 948 5.34 -40.65 65.85
N THR A 949 5.37 -39.38 65.47
CA THR A 949 4.88 -38.91 64.18
C THR A 949 6.04 -38.28 63.41
N VAL A 950 6.26 -38.77 62.19
CA VAL A 950 7.16 -38.13 61.23
C VAL A 950 6.35 -37.10 60.46
N ASP A 951 6.82 -35.86 60.44
CA ASP A 951 6.33 -34.77 59.59
C ASP A 951 7.54 -33.96 59.11
N ILE A 952 8.02 -34.27 57.91
CA ILE A 952 9.22 -33.65 57.31
C ILE A 952 8.89 -33.13 55.91
N ALA A 953 9.64 -32.13 55.46
CA ALA A 953 9.48 -31.60 54.11
C ALA A 953 9.67 -32.71 53.06
N GLY A 954 8.80 -32.72 52.05
CA GLY A 954 8.94 -33.60 50.90
C GLY A 954 10.16 -33.25 50.03
N PRO A 955 10.41 -34.05 48.98
CA PRO A 955 11.48 -33.75 48.04
C PRO A 955 11.16 -32.50 47.22
N LYS A 956 12.20 -31.90 46.64
CA LYS A 956 12.10 -30.94 45.55
C LYS A 956 12.60 -31.61 44.28
N ILE A 957 11.79 -31.60 43.22
CA ILE A 957 12.22 -32.05 41.90
C ILE A 957 12.25 -30.85 40.97
N THR A 958 13.40 -30.57 40.37
CA THR A 958 13.57 -29.45 39.42
C THR A 958 13.89 -30.03 38.04
N TYR A 959 12.98 -29.84 37.09
CA TYR A 959 13.18 -30.17 35.69
C TYR A 959 13.87 -29.01 34.97
N LYS A 960 14.86 -29.34 34.14
CA LYS A 960 15.46 -28.42 33.17
C LYS A 960 14.97 -28.80 31.78
N LEU A 961 14.41 -27.83 31.07
CA LEU A 961 13.79 -28.00 29.76
C LEU A 961 14.48 -27.11 28.72
N PHE A 962 14.45 -27.51 27.46
CA PHE A 962 14.96 -26.71 26.35
C PHE A 962 14.12 -26.92 25.09
N ASP A 963 14.21 -25.97 24.16
CA ASP A 963 13.55 -26.04 22.85
C ASP A 963 14.48 -26.74 21.84
N ASP A 964 14.10 -27.94 21.41
CA ASP A 964 14.87 -28.76 20.47
C ASP A 964 14.59 -28.33 19.03
N LYS A 965 15.26 -27.23 18.62
CA LYS A 965 15.12 -26.60 17.30
C LYS A 965 15.53 -27.50 16.13
N ASN A 966 16.51 -28.37 16.35
CA ASN A 966 17.05 -29.25 15.31
C ASN A 966 16.33 -30.62 15.27
N ASN A 967 15.44 -30.86 16.24
CA ASN A 967 14.74 -32.12 16.43
C ASN A 967 15.70 -33.32 16.56
N ASP A 968 16.87 -33.09 17.16
CA ASP A 968 17.93 -34.07 17.37
C ASP A 968 18.05 -34.51 18.84
N GLY A 969 17.25 -33.91 19.73
CA GLY A 969 17.22 -34.19 21.15
C GLY A 969 18.41 -33.62 21.92
N VAL A 970 19.21 -32.74 21.31
CA VAL A 970 20.42 -32.17 21.93
C VAL A 970 20.28 -30.67 22.05
N ARG A 971 20.47 -30.16 23.27
CA ARG A 971 20.50 -28.72 23.52
C ARG A 971 21.72 -28.09 22.86
N SER A 972 21.51 -27.06 22.05
CA SER A 972 22.59 -26.30 21.41
C SER A 972 23.23 -25.30 22.38
N ALA A 973 24.50 -24.97 22.16
CA ALA A 973 25.23 -24.03 23.00
C ALA A 973 24.62 -22.62 22.90
N GLY A 974 24.19 -22.06 24.04
CA GLY A 974 23.60 -20.71 24.12
C GLY A 974 22.07 -20.69 24.08
N GLU A 975 21.39 -21.84 23.94
CA GLU A 975 19.93 -21.91 24.04
C GLU A 975 19.43 -21.68 25.47
N ALA A 976 18.26 -21.02 25.58
CA ALA A 976 17.57 -20.82 26.85
C ALA A 976 17.22 -22.17 27.50
N GLU A 977 17.32 -22.23 28.82
CA GLU A 977 16.92 -23.40 29.62
C GLU A 977 15.84 -22.97 30.60
N PHE A 978 14.74 -23.69 30.62
CA PHE A 978 13.59 -23.38 31.45
C PHE A 978 13.54 -24.31 32.66
N GLU A 979 13.25 -23.76 33.85
CA GLU A 979 13.17 -24.55 35.08
C GLU A 979 11.72 -24.74 35.52
N VAL A 980 11.33 -26.00 35.78
CA VAL A 980 10.03 -26.35 36.37
C VAL A 980 10.26 -27.06 37.69
N VAL A 981 9.83 -26.43 38.78
CA VAL A 981 9.96 -26.99 40.13
C VAL A 981 8.64 -27.65 40.53
N VAL A 982 8.70 -28.93 40.88
CA VAL A 982 7.56 -29.68 41.40
C VAL A 982 7.53 -29.58 42.92
N PRO A 983 6.49 -28.95 43.51
CA PRO A 983 6.27 -28.97 44.94
C PRO A 983 5.69 -30.32 45.37
N PHE A 984 6.13 -30.82 46.53
CA PHE A 984 5.57 -32.02 47.16
C PHE A 984 5.03 -31.67 48.55
N ASP A 985 4.01 -32.41 48.97
CA ASP A 985 3.55 -32.41 50.36
C ASP A 985 4.67 -32.82 51.33
N ASN A 986 4.45 -32.61 52.62
CA ASN A 986 5.32 -33.18 53.64
C ASN A 986 5.18 -34.72 53.69
N ILE A 987 6.29 -35.42 53.93
CA ILE A 987 6.26 -36.85 54.24
C ILE A 987 5.70 -37.02 55.66
N LYS A 988 4.52 -37.65 55.77
CA LYS A 988 3.83 -37.87 57.05
C LYS A 988 3.48 -39.32 57.28
N PHE A 989 3.92 -39.88 58.40
CA PHE A 989 3.50 -41.21 58.85
C PHE A 989 3.73 -41.39 60.35
N ASN A 990 2.98 -42.33 60.96
CA ASN A 990 3.15 -42.71 62.35
C ASN A 990 4.16 -43.85 62.47
N VAL A 991 4.98 -43.80 63.52
CA VAL A 991 5.95 -44.82 63.89
C VAL A 991 5.53 -45.42 65.22
N GLU A 992 5.61 -46.74 65.34
CA GLU A 992 5.37 -47.46 66.59
C GLU A 992 6.42 -48.55 66.73
N TYR A 993 7.05 -48.59 67.88
CA TYR A 993 7.96 -49.65 68.25
C TYR A 993 7.43 -50.38 69.46
N LYS A 994 7.14 -51.68 69.31
CA LYS A 994 6.88 -52.56 70.45
C LYS A 994 8.20 -53.16 70.87
N LYS A 995 8.66 -52.83 72.08
CA LYS A 995 9.92 -53.34 72.62
C LYS A 995 9.78 -54.86 72.83
N ASP A 996 10.53 -55.66 72.08
CA ASP A 996 10.63 -57.09 72.33
C ASP A 996 11.36 -57.29 73.67
N ILE A 997 10.73 -58.04 74.59
CA ILE A 997 11.25 -58.25 75.96
C ILE A 997 11.97 -59.60 76.09
N ASN A 998 12.41 -60.17 74.97
CA ASN A 998 13.27 -61.36 74.92
C ASN A 998 14.71 -61.01 74.56
#